data_AF-A0A0V0XQX5-F1
#
_entry.id   AF-A0A0V0XQX5-F1
#
_cell.length_a   1.000
_cell.length_b   1.000
_cell.length_c   1.000
_cell.angle_alpha   90.00
_cell.angle_beta   90.00
_cell.angle_gamma   90.00
#
_symmetry.space_group_name_H-M   'P 1'
#
loop_
_entity.id
_entity.type
_entity.pdbx_description
1 polymer ?
#
loop_
_entity_poly.entity_id
_entity_poly.type
_entity_poly.pdbx_seq_one_letter_code
_entity_poly.pdbx_strand_id
1 'polypeptide(L)'
;LVVQKWMEFIPYDPMTPAQLEALSSVRQVTHYVLVQTEKLKSLNFLRNLQKIEGRKLFDSKYALYITHSFSLQQLGTISLTSVLNGEIYIASNFDLCYIHNIPWNKLIASTHSVAKVRKNREADVCEAEGRTCDVSCDLSQGCWGPGSEMCFECLHWRLGNVCVDDCSSDGEYQASPKQCALCHSECISCTGPGSRNCTKCRHVSLDGECIRNCPQETHFENPATHVCEPCHANCYSYGCTGSGNFVGIGGCNRCKYGVFDEDTQSITRCLRELSAERLCSEFPDLENYYWTVPLSTKIQTEVAHAVCMKCHPACKSCYGYGVDFVHYGCDCLNYTYRETPTSSVCVLQCPKNTFIRPAPDAGRADECIPCDSQCDGCVGPTSTDCVECVTYKDYLSDTDRFNCTNVCPADRPYVSADRLCTDINMDEVIYEKNKRMQTIVISAVVAALFLGFVVFLILILFMKRKASLLAHLEEPDPKLEINSDACPNLTRLLLIRESELKRGGILGYGAFGAVYKGVWIPQKEKVKVPVAIKVLHEANAAAQQETLEEARIMASVSHTYLVRLIGVCVGQQMMLVTPLMPLGNLLDYVQENKSKIGSAALIRWSSQIAGGMSYLEEHRLVHRDLAARNVLVKTPYHVRITDFGLAKLLEYGQEEIKIFEGKMPIKWLALECIQYRRYTHKSDVWAFGNFIFEFSLFVAFYSAQKC
;
A
#
# COMPACT_ATOMS: atom_id res chain seq x y z
N LEU A 1 41.29 -18.38 -45.94
CA LEU A 1 41.62 -18.87 -44.58
C LEU A 1 42.76 -19.85 -44.71
N VAL A 2 43.85 -19.67 -43.97
CA VAL A 2 45.04 -20.54 -44.07
C VAL A 2 45.37 -21.05 -42.67
N VAL A 3 45.32 -22.38 -42.51
CA VAL A 3 45.73 -23.11 -41.30
C VAL A 3 46.91 -23.98 -41.74
N GLN A 4 48.14 -23.60 -41.42
CA GLN A 4 49.35 -24.30 -41.90
C GLN A 4 50.23 -24.78 -40.75
N LYS A 5 50.98 -25.85 -41.04
CA LYS A 5 52.09 -26.33 -40.23
C LYS A 5 53.17 -25.26 -40.30
N TRP A 6 53.77 -24.95 -39.16
CA TRP A 6 54.91 -24.06 -39.05
C TRP A 6 56.07 -24.60 -39.89
N MET A 7 56.47 -23.85 -40.92
CA MET A 7 57.84 -23.85 -41.41
C MET A 7 58.56 -22.71 -40.68
N GLU A 8 59.74 -22.96 -40.14
CA GLU A 8 60.50 -22.19 -39.12
C GLU A 8 60.80 -20.68 -39.39
N PHE A 9 60.14 -20.00 -40.33
CA PHE A 9 60.58 -18.68 -40.82
C PHE A 9 59.55 -17.53 -40.78
N ILE A 10 58.46 -17.58 -39.99
CA ILE A 10 57.53 -16.43 -39.82
C ILE A 10 57.14 -16.20 -38.34
N PRO A 11 57.10 -14.95 -37.82
CA PRO A 11 57.07 -14.66 -36.38
C PRO A 11 55.65 -14.42 -35.84
N TYR A 12 54.77 -15.42 -35.92
CA TYR A 12 53.48 -15.37 -35.22
C TYR A 12 53.43 -16.47 -34.17
N ASP A 13 52.57 -16.32 -33.15
CA ASP A 13 52.35 -17.36 -32.16
C ASP A 13 51.25 -18.35 -32.63
N PRO A 14 51.33 -19.64 -32.27
CA PRO A 14 50.28 -20.61 -32.56
C PRO A 14 48.97 -20.24 -31.88
N MET A 15 47.89 -20.20 -32.68
CA MET A 15 46.54 -19.99 -32.15
C MET A 15 46.12 -21.16 -31.27
N THR A 16 45.69 -20.85 -30.06
CA THR A 16 45.06 -21.78 -29.13
C THR A 16 43.69 -22.24 -29.63
N PRO A 17 43.15 -23.38 -29.16
CA PRO A 17 41.78 -23.81 -29.51
C PRO A 17 40.71 -22.74 -29.24
N ALA A 18 40.86 -21.97 -28.15
CA ALA A 18 39.95 -20.86 -27.82
C ALA A 18 40.02 -19.71 -28.85
N GLN A 19 41.20 -19.43 -29.42
CA GLN A 19 41.36 -18.41 -30.47
C GLN A 19 40.79 -18.89 -31.81
N LEU A 20 40.87 -20.19 -32.10
CA LEU A 20 40.25 -20.77 -33.31
C LEU A 20 38.72 -20.70 -33.24
N GLU A 21 38.13 -20.83 -32.06
CA GLU A 21 36.68 -20.75 -31.86
C GLU A 21 36.08 -19.41 -32.31
N ALA A 22 36.86 -18.32 -32.35
CA ALA A 22 36.43 -17.03 -32.91
C ALA A 22 36.02 -17.14 -34.39
N LEU A 23 36.55 -18.12 -35.12
CA LEU A 23 36.21 -18.38 -36.51
C LEU A 23 34.86 -19.10 -36.69
N SER A 24 34.21 -19.50 -35.60
CA SER A 24 32.88 -20.13 -35.66
C SER A 24 31.83 -19.21 -36.28
N SER A 25 32.02 -17.89 -36.25
CA SER A 25 31.15 -16.91 -36.90
C SER A 25 31.28 -16.87 -38.43
N VAL A 26 32.34 -17.46 -38.99
CA VAL A 26 32.64 -17.39 -40.42
C VAL A 26 31.62 -18.21 -41.20
N ARG A 27 30.83 -17.52 -42.05
CA ARG A 27 29.89 -18.16 -42.98
C ARG A 27 30.40 -18.27 -44.40
N GLN A 28 31.37 -17.46 -44.77
CA GLN A 28 31.83 -17.37 -46.15
C GLN A 28 33.32 -17.07 -46.22
N VAL A 29 34.01 -17.76 -47.12
CA VAL A 29 35.41 -17.51 -47.45
C VAL A 29 35.49 -17.09 -48.93
N THR A 30 35.94 -15.88 -49.20
CA THR A 30 35.98 -15.29 -50.54
C THR A 30 37.05 -15.91 -51.46
N HIS A 31 38.15 -16.37 -50.88
CA HIS A 31 39.26 -16.96 -51.62
C HIS A 31 39.25 -18.48 -51.48
N TYR A 32 40.24 -19.04 -50.79
CA TYR A 32 40.38 -20.47 -50.55
C TYR A 32 40.52 -20.76 -49.05
N VAL A 33 40.26 -22.02 -48.69
CA VAL A 33 40.53 -22.60 -47.38
C VAL A 33 41.67 -23.61 -47.54
N LEU A 34 42.77 -23.37 -46.85
CA LEU A 34 43.90 -24.29 -46.80
C LEU A 34 44.10 -24.79 -45.39
N VAL A 35 44.22 -26.11 -45.22
CA VAL A 35 44.41 -26.79 -43.94
C VAL A 35 45.56 -27.79 -44.05
N GLN A 36 46.56 -27.58 -43.22
CA GLN A 36 47.71 -28.44 -43.02
C GLN A 36 48.11 -28.31 -41.55
N THR A 37 47.89 -29.33 -40.73
CA THR A 37 48.05 -29.21 -39.27
C THR A 37 48.39 -30.54 -38.59
N GLU A 38 49.28 -30.50 -37.60
CA GLU A 38 49.65 -31.70 -36.84
C GLU A 38 48.92 -31.80 -35.49
N LYS A 39 48.22 -30.74 -35.06
CA LYS A 39 47.66 -30.65 -33.70
C LYS A 39 46.14 -30.71 -33.64
N LEU A 40 45.45 -30.37 -34.73
CA LEU A 40 43.98 -30.26 -34.72
C LEU A 40 43.34 -31.61 -35.01
N LYS A 41 42.39 -32.00 -34.14
CA LYS A 41 41.55 -33.19 -34.33
C LYS A 41 40.29 -32.92 -35.16
N SER A 42 39.82 -31.66 -35.18
CA SER A 42 38.61 -31.26 -35.89
C SER A 42 38.69 -29.82 -36.41
N LEU A 43 37.95 -29.52 -37.49
CA LEU A 43 37.71 -28.16 -37.99
C LEU A 43 36.34 -27.61 -37.58
N ASN A 44 35.74 -28.12 -36.49
CA ASN A 44 34.44 -27.69 -35.98
C ASN A 44 34.36 -26.18 -35.62
N PHE A 45 35.51 -25.52 -35.46
CA PHE A 45 35.56 -24.06 -35.37
C PHE A 45 35.14 -23.35 -36.68
N LEU A 46 34.92 -24.08 -37.78
CA LEU A 46 34.33 -23.61 -39.04
C LEU A 46 32.92 -24.22 -39.29
N ARG A 47 32.22 -24.68 -38.24
CA ARG A 47 30.90 -25.31 -38.37
C ARG A 47 29.85 -24.49 -39.11
N ASN A 48 29.94 -23.16 -39.07
CA ASN A 48 29.01 -22.25 -39.76
C ASN A 48 29.48 -21.85 -41.17
N LEU A 49 30.63 -22.34 -41.66
CA LEU A 49 31.12 -22.05 -42.99
C LEU A 49 30.19 -22.67 -44.03
N GLN A 50 29.49 -21.82 -44.79
CA GLN A 50 28.51 -22.23 -45.80
C GLN A 50 29.08 -22.25 -47.21
N LYS A 51 29.93 -21.26 -47.52
CA LYS A 51 30.33 -20.99 -48.89
C LYS A 51 31.81 -20.65 -49.04
N ILE A 52 32.46 -21.26 -50.02
CA ILE A 52 33.81 -20.88 -50.48
C ILE A 52 33.68 -20.33 -51.91
N GLU A 53 34.00 -19.06 -52.13
CA GLU A 53 33.80 -18.45 -53.45
C GLU A 53 34.90 -18.77 -54.46
N GLY A 54 36.15 -18.99 -54.02
CA GLY A 54 37.23 -19.31 -54.95
C GLY A 54 37.62 -18.16 -55.88
N ARG A 55 37.53 -16.89 -55.45
CA ARG A 55 38.01 -15.74 -56.25
C ARG A 55 39.51 -15.80 -56.52
N LYS A 56 40.26 -16.40 -55.60
CA LYS A 56 41.66 -16.79 -55.73
C LYS A 56 41.77 -18.23 -55.28
N LEU A 57 42.59 -19.01 -55.99
CA LEU A 57 42.78 -20.43 -55.76
C LEU A 57 44.19 -20.69 -55.23
N PHE A 58 44.31 -21.67 -54.34
CA PHE A 58 45.62 -22.19 -53.93
C PHE A 58 46.21 -23.03 -55.07
N ASP A 59 47.50 -22.85 -55.34
CA ASP A 59 48.20 -23.48 -56.48
C ASP A 59 47.45 -23.29 -57.81
N SER A 60 46.81 -22.12 -57.96
CA SER A 60 45.96 -21.75 -59.11
C SER A 60 44.80 -22.72 -59.40
N LYS A 61 44.46 -23.61 -58.47
CA LYS A 61 43.54 -24.73 -58.74
C LYS A 61 42.54 -25.04 -57.62
N TYR A 62 42.96 -24.97 -56.36
CA TYR A 62 42.18 -25.49 -55.24
C TYR A 62 41.49 -24.38 -54.44
N ALA A 63 40.20 -24.56 -54.18
CA ALA A 63 39.43 -23.69 -53.30
C ALA A 63 39.34 -24.24 -51.88
N LEU A 64 39.36 -25.57 -51.73
CA LEU A 64 39.52 -26.25 -50.45
C LEU A 64 40.68 -27.23 -50.58
N TYR A 65 41.72 -27.05 -49.76
CA TYR A 65 42.93 -27.86 -49.81
C TYR A 65 43.29 -28.34 -48.41
N ILE A 66 43.06 -29.63 -48.12
CA ILE A 66 43.33 -30.27 -46.84
C ILE A 66 44.34 -31.40 -47.04
N THR A 67 45.55 -31.22 -46.54
CA THR A 67 46.62 -32.21 -46.76
C THR A 67 47.53 -32.38 -45.55
N HIS A 68 48.18 -33.53 -45.45
CA HIS A 68 49.21 -33.85 -44.45
C HIS A 68 48.80 -33.46 -43.01
N SER A 69 47.51 -33.60 -42.69
CA SER A 69 46.95 -33.28 -41.37
C SER A 69 46.72 -34.56 -40.58
N PHE A 70 47.80 -35.17 -40.11
CA PHE A 70 47.79 -36.56 -39.64
C PHE A 70 46.93 -36.80 -38.41
N SER A 71 46.78 -35.80 -37.53
CA SER A 71 45.96 -35.90 -36.30
C SER A 71 44.48 -35.54 -36.52
N LEU A 72 44.10 -35.13 -37.74
CA LEU A 72 42.74 -34.69 -38.04
C LEU A 72 41.82 -35.91 -38.16
N GLN A 73 40.82 -36.00 -37.30
CA GLN A 73 39.92 -37.15 -37.19
C GLN A 73 38.58 -36.93 -37.91
N GLN A 74 38.10 -35.68 -37.92
CA GLN A 74 36.84 -35.29 -38.56
C GLN A 74 36.92 -33.85 -39.09
N LEU A 75 36.05 -33.47 -40.02
CA LEU A 75 36.01 -32.10 -40.53
C LEU A 75 35.13 -31.18 -39.66
N GLY A 76 33.90 -31.58 -39.32
CA GLY A 76 32.98 -30.76 -38.52
C GLY A 76 32.47 -29.48 -39.23
N THR A 77 32.65 -29.36 -40.54
CA THR A 77 32.17 -28.23 -41.36
C THR A 77 30.72 -28.44 -41.79
N ILE A 78 29.81 -28.58 -40.82
CA ILE A 78 28.42 -29.02 -41.05
C ILE A 78 27.60 -28.14 -42.01
N SER A 79 27.89 -26.83 -42.03
CA SER A 79 27.10 -25.89 -42.84
C SER A 79 27.57 -25.77 -44.29
N LEU A 80 28.66 -26.45 -44.68
CA LEU A 80 29.27 -26.24 -45.99
C LEU A 80 28.36 -26.79 -47.09
N THR A 81 27.79 -25.89 -47.88
CA THR A 81 26.85 -26.23 -48.96
C THR A 81 27.41 -25.96 -50.35
N SER A 82 28.37 -25.04 -50.50
CA SER A 82 28.85 -24.66 -51.82
C SER A 82 30.30 -24.19 -51.90
N VAL A 83 30.97 -24.62 -52.96
CA VAL A 83 32.27 -24.14 -53.44
C VAL A 83 32.05 -23.63 -54.86
N LEU A 84 32.09 -22.32 -55.07
CA LEU A 84 31.67 -21.73 -56.34
C LEU A 84 32.68 -21.98 -57.47
N ASN A 85 33.96 -21.83 -57.18
CA ASN A 85 35.04 -21.92 -58.15
C ASN A 85 36.25 -22.62 -57.54
N GLY A 86 36.93 -23.47 -58.31
CA GLY A 86 38.09 -24.26 -57.87
C GLY A 86 37.77 -25.67 -57.40
N GLU A 87 38.79 -26.54 -57.40
CA GLU A 87 38.68 -27.93 -56.98
C GLU A 87 38.74 -28.09 -55.45
N ILE A 88 38.18 -29.20 -54.96
CA ILE A 88 38.35 -29.67 -53.58
C ILE A 88 39.43 -30.76 -53.58
N TYR A 89 40.45 -30.63 -52.73
CA TYR A 89 41.52 -31.62 -52.60
C TYR A 89 41.73 -32.00 -51.12
N ILE A 90 41.42 -33.25 -50.79
CA ILE A 90 41.56 -33.80 -49.44
C ILE A 90 42.37 -35.08 -49.53
N ALA A 91 43.65 -35.01 -49.18
CA ALA A 91 44.53 -36.17 -49.30
C ALA A 91 45.62 -36.25 -48.25
N SER A 92 46.11 -37.46 -47.99
CA SER A 92 47.21 -37.70 -47.02
C SER A 92 46.85 -37.31 -45.58
N ASN A 93 45.60 -37.55 -45.15
CA ASN A 93 45.15 -37.33 -43.76
C ASN A 93 44.79 -38.69 -43.13
N PHE A 94 45.75 -39.31 -42.43
CA PHE A 94 45.68 -40.74 -42.07
C PHE A 94 44.76 -41.09 -40.89
N ASP A 95 44.32 -40.12 -40.09
CA ASP A 95 43.31 -40.34 -39.04
C ASP A 95 41.89 -39.88 -39.43
N LEU A 96 41.73 -39.29 -40.62
CA LEU A 96 40.48 -38.64 -41.02
C LEU A 96 39.42 -39.66 -41.45
N CYS A 97 38.32 -39.73 -40.70
CA CYS A 97 37.13 -40.55 -40.95
C CYS A 97 35.92 -39.70 -41.38
N TYR A 98 34.75 -40.34 -41.59
CA TYR A 98 33.44 -39.75 -41.88
C TYR A 98 33.25 -39.15 -43.30
N ILE A 99 34.34 -38.83 -43.99
CA ILE A 99 34.32 -38.11 -45.27
C ILE A 99 34.03 -38.96 -46.52
N HIS A 100 34.00 -40.30 -46.39
CA HIS A 100 34.03 -41.24 -47.51
C HIS A 100 32.77 -41.19 -48.38
N ASN A 101 31.59 -41.09 -47.74
CA ASN A 101 30.30 -41.09 -48.43
C ASN A 101 29.78 -39.68 -48.74
N ILE A 102 30.52 -38.63 -48.34
CA ILE A 102 30.14 -37.25 -48.65
C ILE A 102 30.15 -37.05 -50.18
N PRO A 103 29.06 -36.54 -50.78
CA PRO A 103 28.97 -36.32 -52.21
C PRO A 103 29.72 -35.04 -52.61
N TRP A 104 31.05 -35.06 -52.48
CA TRP A 104 31.92 -33.88 -52.62
C TRP A 104 31.72 -33.09 -53.92
N ASN A 105 31.44 -33.76 -55.03
CA ASN A 105 31.18 -33.09 -56.30
C ASN A 105 29.87 -32.28 -56.31
N LYS A 106 28.87 -32.65 -55.50
CA LYS A 106 27.62 -31.87 -55.36
C LYS A 106 27.86 -30.51 -54.67
N LEU A 107 28.93 -30.39 -53.88
CA LEU A 107 29.31 -29.14 -53.23
C LEU A 107 29.95 -28.15 -54.21
N ILE A 108 30.45 -28.61 -55.36
CA ILE A 108 31.13 -27.76 -56.33
C ILE A 108 30.08 -27.22 -57.32
N ALA A 109 29.93 -25.90 -57.41
CA ALA A 109 28.98 -25.28 -58.34
C ALA A 109 29.45 -25.30 -59.81
N SER A 110 30.77 -25.33 -60.02
CA SER A 110 31.38 -25.37 -61.35
C SER A 110 31.35 -26.78 -61.94
N THR A 111 30.86 -26.92 -63.17
CA THR A 111 30.79 -28.21 -63.90
C THR A 111 32.13 -28.76 -64.36
N HIS A 112 33.20 -27.93 -64.35
CA HIS A 112 34.53 -28.31 -64.81
C HIS A 112 35.49 -28.68 -63.66
N SER A 113 35.11 -28.40 -62.42
CA SER A 113 35.92 -28.67 -61.24
C SER A 113 35.47 -29.97 -60.57
N VAL A 114 36.42 -30.77 -60.10
CA VAL A 114 36.15 -32.05 -59.44
C VAL A 114 36.77 -32.10 -58.05
N ALA A 115 36.15 -32.86 -57.16
CA ALA A 115 36.73 -33.18 -55.88
C ALA A 115 37.68 -34.38 -55.99
N LYS A 116 38.82 -34.29 -55.30
CA LYS A 116 39.84 -35.33 -55.21
C LYS A 116 40.06 -35.70 -53.75
N VAL A 117 39.47 -36.81 -53.34
CA VAL A 117 39.58 -37.36 -51.99
C VAL A 117 40.32 -38.70 -52.09
N ARG A 118 41.54 -38.78 -51.57
CA ARG A 118 42.40 -39.97 -51.72
C ARG A 118 43.45 -40.07 -50.63
N LYS A 119 43.95 -41.27 -50.32
CA LYS A 119 45.02 -41.48 -49.33
C LYS A 119 44.68 -40.89 -47.95
N ASN A 120 43.41 -40.96 -47.53
CA ASN A 120 42.99 -40.69 -46.15
C ASN A 120 42.84 -42.04 -45.42
N ARG A 121 42.36 -42.07 -44.16
CA ARG A 121 42.09 -43.36 -43.49
C ARG A 121 41.09 -44.18 -44.32
N GLU A 122 41.29 -45.48 -44.44
CA GLU A 122 40.39 -46.35 -45.19
C GLU A 122 39.05 -46.53 -44.46
N ALA A 123 37.96 -46.71 -45.22
CA ALA A 123 36.60 -46.73 -44.69
C ALA A 123 36.35 -47.92 -43.75
N ASP A 124 36.83 -49.10 -44.12
CA ASP A 124 36.74 -50.34 -43.34
C ASP A 124 37.43 -50.23 -41.98
N VAL A 125 38.58 -49.54 -41.92
CA VAL A 125 39.28 -49.26 -40.66
C VAL A 125 38.48 -48.29 -39.79
N CYS A 126 37.89 -47.24 -40.38
CA CYS A 126 37.02 -46.32 -39.63
C CYS A 126 35.80 -47.06 -39.07
N GLU A 127 35.19 -47.96 -39.84
CA GLU A 127 34.05 -48.79 -39.39
C GLU A 127 34.42 -49.72 -38.24
N ALA A 128 35.55 -50.43 -38.34
CA ALA A 128 36.03 -51.32 -37.27
C ALA A 128 36.35 -50.56 -35.97
N GLU A 129 36.72 -49.28 -36.06
CA GLU A 129 36.96 -48.40 -34.91
C GLU A 129 35.69 -47.71 -34.37
N GLY A 130 34.52 -47.97 -34.95
CA GLY A 130 33.26 -47.31 -34.58
C GLY A 130 33.21 -45.82 -34.93
N ARG A 131 34.06 -45.37 -35.87
CA ARG A 131 34.08 -43.98 -36.38
C ARG A 131 33.18 -43.84 -37.60
N THR A 132 31.90 -44.13 -37.41
CA THR A 132 30.85 -44.10 -38.44
C THR A 132 29.82 -43.01 -38.15
N CYS A 133 29.09 -42.61 -39.19
CA CYS A 133 27.98 -41.68 -39.02
C CYS A 133 26.92 -42.23 -38.05
N ASP A 134 26.19 -41.31 -37.43
CA ASP A 134 25.03 -41.64 -36.60
C ASP A 134 23.96 -42.35 -37.45
N VAL A 135 23.18 -43.25 -36.81
CA VAL A 135 22.15 -44.04 -37.49
C VAL A 135 21.01 -43.18 -38.05
N SER A 136 20.84 -41.97 -37.52
CA SER A 136 19.87 -40.97 -38.00
C SER A 136 20.32 -40.25 -39.29
N CYS A 137 21.57 -40.43 -39.73
CA CYS A 137 22.07 -39.88 -40.99
C CYS A 137 21.68 -40.76 -42.19
N ASP A 138 21.49 -40.14 -43.36
CA ASP A 138 21.49 -40.88 -44.62
C ASP A 138 22.92 -41.37 -44.90
N LEU A 139 23.18 -42.64 -44.56
CA LEU A 139 24.50 -43.27 -44.69
C LEU A 139 25.04 -43.24 -46.13
N SER A 140 24.17 -43.10 -47.14
CA SER A 140 24.59 -42.96 -48.55
C SER A 140 25.20 -41.60 -48.87
N GLN A 141 24.91 -40.57 -48.06
CA GLN A 141 25.43 -39.21 -48.23
C GLN A 141 26.52 -38.85 -47.20
N GLY A 142 26.76 -39.69 -46.20
CA GLY A 142 27.81 -39.50 -45.18
C GLY A 142 27.54 -38.38 -44.17
N CYS A 143 28.57 -37.99 -43.43
CA CYS A 143 28.48 -37.03 -42.32
C CYS A 143 29.82 -36.31 -42.10
N TRP A 144 29.77 -35.19 -41.39
CA TRP A 144 30.94 -34.36 -41.12
C TRP A 144 31.70 -34.76 -39.84
N GLY A 145 31.20 -35.74 -39.09
CA GLY A 145 31.69 -36.19 -37.80
C GLY A 145 30.69 -37.13 -37.10
N PRO A 146 30.93 -37.48 -35.82
CA PRO A 146 30.03 -38.28 -35.02
C PRO A 146 28.80 -37.48 -34.55
N GLY A 147 27.68 -38.18 -34.33
CA GLY A 147 26.45 -37.60 -33.78
C GLY A 147 25.41 -37.20 -34.82
N SER A 148 24.14 -37.26 -34.41
CA SER A 148 22.95 -36.92 -35.20
C SER A 148 22.92 -35.48 -35.75
N GLU A 149 23.76 -34.59 -35.22
CA GLU A 149 23.88 -33.20 -35.66
C GLU A 149 24.90 -32.97 -36.78
N MET A 150 25.70 -34.01 -37.09
CA MET A 150 26.79 -33.93 -38.07
C MET A 150 26.43 -34.54 -39.42
N CYS A 151 25.19 -35.01 -39.61
CA CYS A 151 24.75 -35.64 -40.84
C CYS A 151 24.80 -34.68 -42.04
N PHE A 152 25.26 -35.16 -43.20
CA PHE A 152 25.16 -34.40 -44.45
C PHE A 152 23.67 -34.19 -44.81
N GLU A 153 22.93 -35.29 -44.81
CA GLU A 153 21.48 -35.32 -44.95
C GLU A 153 20.89 -36.25 -43.88
N CYS A 154 19.73 -35.89 -43.32
CA CYS A 154 19.02 -36.75 -42.37
C CYS A 154 18.31 -37.89 -43.10
N LEU A 155 18.27 -39.06 -42.46
CA LEU A 155 17.56 -40.23 -42.98
C LEU A 155 16.05 -39.94 -43.11
N HIS A 156 15.43 -39.45 -42.03
CA HIS A 156 14.02 -39.13 -41.96
C HIS A 156 13.77 -37.62 -41.87
N TRP A 157 14.01 -37.01 -40.71
CA TRP A 157 13.67 -35.62 -40.46
C TRP A 157 14.81 -34.83 -39.83
N ARG A 158 14.79 -33.51 -40.04
CA ARG A 158 15.73 -32.56 -39.42
C ARG A 158 14.99 -31.64 -38.45
N LEU A 159 15.45 -31.56 -37.20
CA LEU A 159 15.00 -30.60 -36.18
C LEU A 159 16.17 -29.67 -35.83
N GLY A 160 16.13 -28.43 -36.31
CA GLY A 160 17.29 -27.53 -36.24
C GLY A 160 18.47 -28.13 -36.99
N ASN A 161 19.53 -28.53 -36.27
CA ASN A 161 20.69 -29.23 -36.84
C ASN A 161 20.70 -30.73 -36.56
N VAL A 162 19.77 -31.25 -35.77
CA VAL A 162 19.73 -32.65 -35.32
C VAL A 162 18.85 -33.47 -36.24
N CYS A 163 19.27 -34.67 -36.60
CA CYS A 163 18.42 -35.63 -37.30
C CYS A 163 17.59 -36.45 -36.30
N VAL A 164 16.28 -36.55 -36.57
CA VAL A 164 15.30 -37.24 -35.71
C VAL A 164 14.46 -38.22 -36.53
N ASP A 165 13.95 -39.26 -35.87
CA ASP A 165 13.20 -40.34 -36.53
C ASP A 165 11.77 -39.94 -36.92
N ASP A 166 11.11 -39.11 -36.10
CA ASP A 166 9.80 -38.53 -36.37
C ASP A 166 9.70 -37.08 -35.85
N CYS A 167 8.65 -36.36 -36.24
CA CYS A 167 8.29 -35.05 -35.68
C CYS A 167 7.06 -35.14 -34.77
N SER A 168 6.85 -36.28 -34.09
CA SER A 168 5.63 -36.57 -33.30
C SER A 168 5.83 -36.44 -31.79
N SER A 169 7.03 -36.04 -31.36
CA SER A 169 7.32 -35.76 -29.96
C SER A 169 6.56 -34.51 -29.48
N ASP A 170 6.19 -34.49 -28.20
CA ASP A 170 5.53 -33.33 -27.59
C ASP A 170 6.41 -32.07 -27.76
N GLY A 171 5.82 -31.04 -28.37
CA GLY A 171 6.51 -29.78 -28.66
C GLY A 171 7.14 -29.70 -30.05
N GLU A 172 6.92 -30.68 -30.92
CA GLU A 172 7.39 -30.70 -32.30
C GLU A 172 6.22 -30.80 -33.29
N TYR A 173 6.44 -30.30 -34.51
CA TYR A 173 5.51 -30.49 -35.61
C TYR A 173 6.25 -30.59 -36.95
N GLN A 174 5.58 -31.18 -37.93
CA GLN A 174 6.10 -31.26 -39.30
C GLN A 174 5.96 -29.90 -40.00
N ALA A 175 7.07 -29.21 -40.22
CA ALA A 175 7.09 -27.91 -40.89
C ALA A 175 7.06 -28.03 -42.42
N SER A 176 7.77 -29.01 -42.97
CA SER A 176 7.80 -29.33 -44.40
C SER A 176 8.28 -30.77 -44.59
N PRO A 177 8.28 -31.34 -45.81
CA PRO A 177 8.84 -32.67 -46.05
C PRO A 177 10.30 -32.76 -45.55
N LYS A 178 10.62 -33.78 -44.74
CA LYS A 178 11.91 -33.97 -44.04
C LYS A 178 12.33 -32.87 -43.04
N GLN A 179 11.45 -31.96 -42.66
CA GLN A 179 11.77 -30.89 -41.70
C GLN A 179 10.78 -30.86 -40.52
N CYS A 180 11.31 -31.01 -39.31
CA CYS A 180 10.60 -30.72 -38.07
C CYS A 180 10.87 -29.28 -37.63
N ALA A 181 9.93 -28.72 -36.88
CA ALA A 181 10.10 -27.47 -36.14
C ALA A 181 9.49 -27.59 -34.75
N LEU A 182 9.93 -26.73 -33.84
CA LEU A 182 9.39 -26.65 -32.48
C LEU A 182 8.09 -25.85 -32.45
N CYS A 183 7.17 -26.30 -31.62
CA CYS A 183 5.95 -25.57 -31.29
C CYS A 183 6.25 -24.23 -30.60
N HIS A 184 5.25 -23.35 -30.59
CA HIS A 184 5.30 -22.13 -29.78
C HIS A 184 5.47 -22.48 -28.29
N SER A 185 6.12 -21.60 -27.51
CA SER A 185 6.45 -21.86 -26.09
C SER A 185 5.21 -22.13 -25.22
N GLU A 186 4.07 -21.58 -25.61
CA GLU A 186 2.77 -21.77 -24.93
C GLU A 186 2.01 -23.03 -25.39
N CYS A 187 2.53 -23.80 -26.34
CA CYS A 187 1.97 -25.09 -26.73
C CYS A 187 2.63 -26.23 -25.92
N ILE A 188 1.84 -27.24 -25.59
CA ILE A 188 2.34 -28.60 -25.27
C ILE A 188 2.51 -29.38 -26.58
N SER A 189 1.49 -29.31 -27.44
CA SER A 189 1.45 -29.93 -28.76
C SER A 189 0.88 -28.94 -29.78
N CYS A 190 1.29 -29.02 -31.04
CA CYS A 190 0.86 -28.09 -32.09
C CYS A 190 0.82 -28.76 -33.48
N THR A 191 0.15 -28.09 -34.42
CA THR A 191 0.11 -28.46 -35.84
C THR A 191 0.86 -27.47 -36.72
N GLY A 192 1.39 -26.39 -36.15
CA GLY A 192 1.98 -25.29 -36.89
C GLY A 192 2.67 -24.26 -35.99
N PRO A 193 3.26 -23.22 -36.59
CA PRO A 193 3.96 -22.18 -35.85
C PRO A 193 2.98 -21.24 -35.11
N GLY A 194 3.40 -20.69 -33.97
CA GLY A 194 2.63 -19.68 -33.23
C GLY A 194 1.62 -20.25 -32.23
N SER A 195 1.12 -19.37 -31.37
CA SER A 195 0.24 -19.66 -30.22
C SER A 195 -1.16 -20.16 -30.59
N ARG A 196 -1.63 -19.89 -31.82
CA ARG A 196 -2.96 -20.30 -32.32
C ARG A 196 -3.00 -21.70 -32.92
N ASN A 197 -1.84 -22.23 -33.29
CA ASN A 197 -1.74 -23.57 -33.87
C ASN A 197 -1.46 -24.65 -32.82
N CYS A 198 -1.59 -24.32 -31.53
CA CYS A 198 -1.50 -25.30 -30.47
C CYS A 198 -2.75 -26.19 -30.48
N THR A 199 -2.56 -27.50 -30.39
CA THR A 199 -3.66 -28.44 -30.13
C THR A 199 -3.93 -28.58 -28.63
N LYS A 200 -2.92 -28.33 -27.80
CA LYS A 200 -3.04 -28.27 -26.34
C LYS A 200 -2.19 -27.13 -25.78
N CYS A 201 -2.83 -26.23 -25.03
CA CYS A 201 -2.13 -25.14 -24.36
C CYS A 201 -1.34 -25.63 -23.15
N ARG A 202 -0.18 -25.03 -22.92
CA ARG A 202 0.61 -25.23 -21.69
C ARG A 202 -0.04 -24.57 -20.48
N HIS A 203 -0.64 -23.40 -20.68
CA HIS A 203 -1.28 -22.62 -19.62
C HIS A 203 -2.79 -22.46 -19.89
N VAL A 204 -3.21 -21.39 -20.56
CA VAL A 204 -4.62 -21.08 -20.81
C VAL A 204 -4.87 -20.70 -22.27
N SER A 205 -6.12 -20.84 -22.72
CA SER A 205 -6.58 -20.47 -24.06
C SER A 205 -7.54 -19.29 -23.99
N LEU A 206 -7.32 -18.30 -24.86
CA LEU A 206 -8.26 -17.21 -25.11
C LEU A 206 -8.55 -17.17 -26.61
N ASP A 207 -9.82 -17.38 -27.00
CA ASP A 207 -10.26 -17.36 -28.41
C ASP A 207 -9.40 -18.23 -29.35
N GLY A 208 -9.03 -19.43 -28.89
CA GLY A 208 -8.21 -20.38 -29.63
C GLY A 208 -6.71 -20.06 -29.66
N GLU A 209 -6.26 -19.03 -28.94
CA GLU A 209 -4.86 -18.68 -28.79
C GLU A 209 -4.34 -19.10 -27.41
N CYS A 210 -3.25 -19.87 -27.36
CA CYS A 210 -2.62 -20.23 -26.10
C CYS A 210 -1.76 -19.08 -25.58
N ILE A 211 -2.08 -18.62 -24.38
CA ILE A 211 -1.41 -17.52 -23.70
C ILE A 211 -1.02 -17.94 -22.29
N ARG A 212 -0.05 -17.23 -21.72
CA ARG A 212 0.49 -17.57 -20.40
C ARG A 212 -0.49 -17.30 -19.25
N ASN A 213 -1.17 -16.16 -19.29
CA ASN A 213 -2.12 -15.71 -18.27
C ASN A 213 -3.32 -15.07 -18.96
N CYS A 214 -4.51 -15.19 -18.38
CA CYS A 214 -5.70 -14.48 -18.86
C CYS A 214 -5.51 -12.96 -18.74
N PRO A 215 -5.88 -12.16 -19.76
CA PRO A 215 -5.94 -10.71 -19.69
C PRO A 215 -6.83 -10.23 -18.54
N GLN A 216 -6.64 -9.00 -18.09
CA GLN A 216 -7.37 -8.44 -16.94
C GLN A 216 -8.89 -8.56 -17.05
N GLU A 217 -9.46 -8.46 -18.26
CA GLU A 217 -10.92 -8.51 -18.49
C GLU A 217 -11.49 -9.94 -18.47
N THR A 218 -10.63 -10.93 -18.26
CA THR A 218 -10.97 -12.36 -18.27
C THR A 218 -10.33 -13.06 -17.08
N HIS A 219 -10.80 -14.27 -16.79
CA HIS A 219 -10.32 -15.09 -15.69
C HIS A 219 -10.36 -16.57 -16.07
N PHE A 220 -9.80 -17.40 -15.21
CA PHE A 220 -9.81 -18.84 -15.37
C PHE A 220 -10.13 -19.50 -14.04
N GLU A 221 -11.30 -20.11 -13.93
CA GLU A 221 -11.73 -20.79 -12.70
C GLU A 221 -11.72 -22.32 -12.85
N ASN A 222 -12.06 -22.86 -14.02
CA ASN A 222 -12.23 -24.31 -14.22
C ASN A 222 -10.92 -25.01 -14.66
N PRO A 223 -10.21 -25.73 -13.77
CA PRO A 223 -8.93 -26.36 -14.10
C PRO A 223 -9.02 -27.39 -15.24
N ALA A 224 -10.20 -27.90 -15.59
CA ALA A 224 -10.37 -28.90 -16.63
C ALA A 224 -10.35 -28.30 -18.05
N THR A 225 -10.86 -27.08 -18.24
CA THR A 225 -11.01 -26.49 -19.57
C THR A 225 -9.79 -25.70 -20.02
N HIS A 226 -9.03 -25.12 -19.08
CA HIS A 226 -7.92 -24.20 -19.40
C HIS A 226 -8.33 -23.02 -20.30
N VAL A 227 -9.58 -22.55 -20.24
CA VAL A 227 -10.11 -21.46 -21.09
C VAL A 227 -10.35 -20.19 -20.28
N CYS A 228 -9.90 -19.05 -20.78
CA CYS A 228 -10.20 -17.75 -20.20
C CYS A 228 -11.65 -17.33 -20.49
N GLU A 229 -12.39 -16.98 -19.44
CA GLU A 229 -13.79 -16.54 -19.47
C GLU A 229 -13.90 -15.07 -19.07
N PRO A 230 -14.90 -14.31 -19.58
CA PRO A 230 -15.03 -12.89 -19.28
C PRO A 230 -15.36 -12.62 -17.81
N CYS A 231 -14.80 -11.54 -17.26
CA CYS A 231 -15.17 -11.02 -15.95
C CYS A 231 -16.60 -10.46 -15.93
N HIS A 232 -17.18 -10.31 -14.73
CA HIS A 232 -18.42 -9.54 -14.57
C HIS A 232 -18.23 -8.10 -15.07
N ALA A 233 -19.26 -7.52 -15.71
CA ALA A 233 -19.20 -6.19 -16.33
C ALA A 233 -18.80 -5.07 -15.36
N ASN A 234 -19.05 -5.25 -14.05
CA ASN A 234 -18.69 -4.28 -13.01
C ASN A 234 -17.22 -4.38 -12.55
N CYS A 235 -16.51 -5.46 -12.91
CA CYS A 235 -15.08 -5.63 -12.65
C CYS A 235 -14.19 -5.07 -13.78
N TYR A 236 -14.76 -4.86 -14.97
CA TYR A 236 -14.12 -4.80 -16.29
C TYR A 236 -12.71 -4.16 -16.34
N SER A 237 -12.48 -3.02 -15.68
CA SER A 237 -11.19 -2.30 -15.73
C SER A 237 -10.17 -2.66 -14.65
N TYR A 238 -10.53 -3.47 -13.66
CA TYR A 238 -9.64 -3.86 -12.55
C TYR A 238 -9.42 -5.37 -12.44
N GLY A 239 -10.08 -6.13 -13.32
CA GLY A 239 -10.03 -7.57 -13.43
C GLY A 239 -10.70 -8.34 -12.30
N CYS A 240 -10.68 -9.66 -12.44
CA CYS A 240 -11.43 -10.58 -11.58
C CYS A 240 -10.70 -11.91 -11.38
N THR A 241 -11.17 -12.67 -10.40
CA THR A 241 -10.83 -14.07 -10.16
C THR A 241 -12.00 -15.01 -10.43
N GLY A 242 -13.17 -14.47 -10.76
CA GLY A 242 -14.43 -15.19 -10.97
C GLY A 242 -15.47 -14.33 -11.67
N SER A 243 -16.61 -14.93 -11.96
CA SER A 243 -17.76 -14.27 -12.58
C SER A 243 -18.64 -13.45 -11.61
N GLY A 244 -18.29 -13.42 -10.32
CA GLY A 244 -19.03 -12.73 -9.27
C GLY A 244 -18.97 -11.20 -9.32
N ASN A 245 -20.02 -10.55 -8.81
CA ASN A 245 -20.18 -9.08 -8.74
C ASN A 245 -19.84 -8.50 -7.35
N PHE A 246 -18.79 -9.01 -6.71
CA PHE A 246 -18.33 -8.60 -5.39
C PHE A 246 -16.80 -8.58 -5.36
N VAL A 247 -16.19 -7.89 -4.39
CA VAL A 247 -14.73 -7.85 -4.26
C VAL A 247 -14.23 -9.13 -3.57
N GLY A 248 -13.27 -9.83 -4.17
CA GLY A 248 -12.62 -10.99 -3.59
C GLY A 248 -12.54 -12.21 -4.51
N ILE A 249 -12.27 -13.37 -3.90
CA ILE A 249 -12.16 -14.66 -4.60
C ILE A 249 -13.51 -15.02 -5.24
N GLY A 250 -13.50 -15.37 -6.53
CA GLY A 250 -14.73 -15.68 -7.28
C GLY A 250 -15.44 -14.43 -7.81
N GLY A 251 -14.87 -13.24 -7.63
CA GLY A 251 -15.44 -11.98 -8.10
C GLY A 251 -14.38 -11.00 -8.59
N CYS A 252 -14.65 -9.70 -8.46
CA CYS A 252 -13.76 -8.63 -8.88
C CYS A 252 -12.52 -8.52 -7.97
N ASN A 253 -11.37 -8.18 -8.54
CA ASN A 253 -10.18 -7.81 -7.75
C ASN A 253 -10.38 -6.46 -7.06
N ARG A 254 -11.08 -5.54 -7.74
CA ARG A 254 -11.41 -4.19 -7.27
C ARG A 254 -12.59 -3.67 -8.06
N CYS A 255 -13.35 -2.77 -7.46
CA CYS A 255 -14.53 -2.19 -8.10
C CYS A 255 -14.36 -0.69 -8.33
N LYS A 256 -14.99 -0.17 -9.39
CA LYS A 256 -14.98 1.28 -9.62
C LYS A 256 -15.81 1.97 -8.54
N TYR A 257 -17.00 1.43 -8.31
CA TYR A 257 -17.98 1.83 -7.30
C TYR A 257 -18.44 0.60 -6.52
N GLY A 258 -18.75 0.75 -5.25
CA GLY A 258 -19.17 -0.36 -4.39
C GLY A 258 -20.24 0.02 -3.37
N VAL A 259 -21.00 -0.97 -2.92
CA VAL A 259 -21.90 -0.84 -1.77
C VAL A 259 -21.16 -1.30 -0.52
N PHE A 260 -21.06 -0.45 0.48
CA PHE A 260 -20.42 -0.79 1.75
C PHE A 260 -21.44 -1.22 2.78
N ASP A 261 -21.07 -2.28 3.49
CA ASP A 261 -21.82 -2.81 4.62
C ASP A 261 -21.03 -2.50 5.90
N GLU A 262 -21.67 -1.76 6.80
CA GLU A 262 -21.09 -1.34 8.07
C GLU A 262 -20.91 -2.51 9.04
N ASP A 263 -21.79 -3.52 8.99
CA ASP A 263 -21.79 -4.67 9.89
C ASP A 263 -20.63 -5.60 9.56
N THR A 264 -20.40 -5.86 8.26
CA THR A 264 -19.32 -6.73 7.79
C THR A 264 -18.00 -5.98 7.52
N GLN A 265 -18.03 -4.64 7.53
CA GLN A 265 -16.88 -3.79 7.21
C GLN A 265 -16.25 -4.15 5.85
N SER A 266 -17.09 -4.41 4.83
CA SER A 266 -16.66 -4.87 3.51
C SER A 266 -17.57 -4.38 2.38
N ILE A 267 -17.06 -4.49 1.14
CA ILE A 267 -17.85 -4.22 -0.06
C ILE A 267 -18.66 -5.45 -0.44
N THR A 268 -19.99 -5.34 -0.40
CA THR A 268 -20.90 -6.46 -0.68
C THR A 268 -21.22 -6.61 -2.16
N ARG A 269 -21.26 -5.50 -2.90
CA ARG A 269 -21.64 -5.48 -4.32
C ARG A 269 -20.89 -4.40 -5.07
N CYS A 270 -20.47 -4.73 -6.29
CA CYS A 270 -19.86 -3.77 -7.20
C CYS A 270 -20.91 -3.15 -8.12
N LEU A 271 -20.77 -1.86 -8.39
CA LEU A 271 -21.72 -1.07 -9.17
C LEU A 271 -21.10 -0.59 -10.47
N ARG A 272 -21.94 -0.54 -11.51
CA ARG A 272 -21.60 0.02 -12.82
C ARG A 272 -21.65 1.54 -12.77
N GLU A 273 -20.83 2.20 -13.58
CA GLU A 273 -20.94 3.63 -13.85
C GLU A 273 -22.20 3.92 -14.67
N LEU A 274 -23.12 4.72 -14.14
CA LEU A 274 -24.33 5.15 -14.82
C LEU A 274 -24.41 6.70 -14.87
N SER A 275 -24.18 7.40 -13.75
CA SER A 275 -23.90 8.85 -13.73
C SER A 275 -23.10 9.29 -12.49
N ALA A 276 -22.32 10.38 -12.63
CA ALA A 276 -21.53 10.95 -11.53
C ALA A 276 -22.38 11.79 -10.54
N GLU A 277 -23.61 12.17 -10.92
CA GLU A 277 -24.47 13.07 -10.15
C GLU A 277 -25.40 12.33 -9.18
N ARG A 278 -25.73 11.05 -9.45
CA ARG A 278 -26.68 10.24 -8.65
C ARG A 278 -26.24 8.77 -8.48
N LEU A 279 -24.99 8.55 -8.09
CA LEU A 279 -24.38 7.22 -8.03
C LEU A 279 -25.21 6.15 -7.30
N CYS A 280 -25.75 6.45 -6.11
CA CYS A 280 -26.53 5.48 -5.33
C CYS A 280 -28.03 5.56 -5.65
N SER A 281 -28.57 6.78 -5.77
CA SER A 281 -30.00 7.04 -5.94
C SER A 281 -30.58 6.61 -7.29
N GLU A 282 -29.74 6.20 -8.24
CA GLU A 282 -30.19 5.59 -9.50
C GLU A 282 -30.63 4.13 -9.36
N PHE A 283 -30.22 3.46 -8.28
CA PHE A 283 -30.61 2.10 -7.98
C PHE A 283 -31.79 2.13 -7.00
N PRO A 284 -32.98 1.59 -7.33
CA PRO A 284 -34.15 1.63 -6.45
C PRO A 284 -33.92 0.98 -5.08
N ASP A 285 -33.04 -0.01 -5.01
CA ASP A 285 -32.64 -0.69 -3.77
C ASP A 285 -31.64 0.12 -2.91
N LEU A 286 -31.13 1.24 -3.43
CA LEU A 286 -30.15 2.11 -2.76
C LEU A 286 -30.67 3.56 -2.58
N GLU A 287 -31.98 3.79 -2.63
CA GLU A 287 -32.57 5.13 -2.43
C GLU A 287 -32.23 5.75 -1.07
N ASN A 288 -32.04 4.92 -0.04
CA ASN A 288 -31.63 5.34 1.30
C ASN A 288 -30.11 5.24 1.53
N TYR A 289 -29.32 5.37 0.45
CA TYR A 289 -27.87 5.41 0.50
C TYR A 289 -27.35 6.73 -0.09
N TYR A 290 -26.27 7.25 0.49
CA TYR A 290 -25.50 8.36 -0.05
C TYR A 290 -24.13 7.86 -0.53
N TRP A 291 -23.52 8.55 -1.48
CA TRP A 291 -22.17 8.20 -1.92
C TRP A 291 -21.11 9.02 -1.18
N THR A 292 -19.95 8.42 -0.93
CA THR A 292 -18.78 9.10 -0.39
C THR A 292 -17.50 8.49 -0.94
N VAL A 293 -16.37 9.17 -0.71
CA VAL A 293 -15.05 8.62 -1.04
C VAL A 293 -14.67 7.49 -0.06
N PRO A 294 -13.86 6.50 -0.48
CA PRO A 294 -13.41 5.42 0.39
C PRO A 294 -12.76 5.91 1.70
N LEU A 295 -13.40 5.62 2.84
CA LEU A 295 -13.07 6.17 4.16
C LEU A 295 -11.83 5.54 4.82
N SER A 296 -11.42 4.34 4.39
CA SER A 296 -10.30 3.59 4.98
C SER A 296 -9.34 3.08 3.90
N THR A 297 -8.08 2.84 4.27
CA THR A 297 -7.09 2.25 3.36
C THR A 297 -7.50 0.87 2.85
N LYS A 298 -8.21 0.08 3.67
CA LYS A 298 -8.81 -1.20 3.25
C LYS A 298 -9.80 -0.99 2.12
N ILE A 299 -10.78 -0.12 2.31
CA ILE A 299 -11.82 0.14 1.29
C ILE A 299 -11.21 0.80 0.05
N GLN A 300 -10.18 1.64 0.19
CA GLN A 300 -9.44 2.19 -0.95
C GLN A 300 -8.77 1.12 -1.81
N THR A 301 -8.39 -0.02 -1.23
CA THR A 301 -7.86 -1.15 -2.01
C THR A 301 -8.96 -1.93 -2.74
N GLU A 302 -10.19 -1.94 -2.20
CA GLU A 302 -11.35 -2.67 -2.74
C GLU A 302 -12.17 -1.83 -3.74
N VAL A 303 -12.21 -0.50 -3.58
CA VAL A 303 -12.96 0.44 -4.41
C VAL A 303 -12.09 1.60 -4.86
N ALA A 304 -12.20 1.96 -6.14
CA ALA A 304 -11.36 2.98 -6.74
C ALA A 304 -11.87 4.41 -6.57
N HIS A 305 -13.18 4.65 -6.66
CA HIS A 305 -13.72 6.02 -6.73
C HIS A 305 -14.66 6.37 -5.58
N ALA A 306 -15.81 5.70 -5.50
CA ALA A 306 -16.85 6.07 -4.55
C ALA A 306 -17.63 4.85 -4.04
N VAL A 307 -18.18 5.00 -2.85
CA VAL A 307 -18.86 3.95 -2.10
C VAL A 307 -20.24 4.44 -1.69
N CYS A 308 -21.26 3.61 -1.89
CA CYS A 308 -22.60 3.83 -1.36
C CYS A 308 -22.68 3.36 0.09
N MET A 309 -23.02 4.29 0.98
CA MET A 309 -23.20 4.07 2.41
C MET A 309 -24.65 4.37 2.81
N LYS A 310 -25.16 3.61 3.77
CA LYS A 310 -26.54 3.75 4.22
C LYS A 310 -26.74 5.08 4.95
N CYS A 311 -27.86 5.73 4.73
CA CYS A 311 -28.25 6.91 5.48
C CYS A 311 -28.46 6.59 6.97
N HIS A 312 -28.41 7.62 7.81
CA HIS A 312 -28.74 7.45 9.23
C HIS A 312 -30.17 6.86 9.38
N PRO A 313 -30.44 5.94 10.33
CA PRO A 313 -31.73 5.24 10.44
C PRO A 313 -32.97 6.14 10.57
N ALA A 314 -32.79 7.38 11.02
CA ALA A 314 -33.86 8.38 11.12
C ALA A 314 -34.21 9.06 9.78
N CYS A 315 -33.44 8.82 8.73
CA CYS A 315 -33.58 9.43 7.41
C CYS A 315 -34.19 8.43 6.42
N LYS A 316 -35.12 8.90 5.60
CA LYS A 316 -35.62 8.21 4.40
C LYS A 316 -34.62 8.32 3.24
N SER A 317 -34.02 9.49 3.04
CA SER A 317 -32.96 9.75 2.06
C SER A 317 -31.96 10.77 2.62
N CYS A 318 -30.76 10.83 2.05
CA CYS A 318 -29.70 11.73 2.50
C CYS A 318 -28.62 11.93 1.42
N TYR A 319 -27.79 12.96 1.58
CA TYR A 319 -26.53 13.11 0.84
C TYR A 319 -25.28 12.99 1.74
N GLY A 320 -25.47 12.73 3.04
CA GLY A 320 -24.40 12.51 4.02
C GLY A 320 -24.90 11.79 5.28
N TYR A 321 -23.98 11.36 6.15
CA TYR A 321 -24.35 10.69 7.40
C TYR A 321 -24.61 11.68 8.53
N GLY A 322 -25.87 11.81 8.93
CA GLY A 322 -26.32 12.58 10.08
C GLY A 322 -27.84 12.74 10.08
N VAL A 323 -28.37 13.45 11.07
CA VAL A 323 -29.82 13.61 11.28
C VAL A 323 -30.37 14.97 10.86
N ASP A 324 -29.50 15.93 10.52
CA ASP A 324 -29.90 17.29 10.15
C ASP A 324 -30.06 17.44 8.64
N PHE A 325 -31.13 18.11 8.21
CA PHE A 325 -31.40 18.35 6.79
C PHE A 325 -30.37 19.31 6.17
N VAL A 326 -29.96 20.35 6.89
CA VAL A 326 -29.11 21.42 6.35
C VAL A 326 -27.70 20.92 6.01
N HIS A 327 -27.14 20.03 6.83
CA HIS A 327 -25.76 19.53 6.65
C HIS A 327 -25.68 18.19 5.94
N TYR A 328 -26.71 17.34 6.07
CA TYR A 328 -26.66 15.95 5.59
C TYR A 328 -27.79 15.60 4.61
N GLY A 329 -28.73 16.52 4.40
CA GLY A 329 -29.89 16.30 3.54
C GLY A 329 -30.81 15.22 4.04
N CYS A 330 -30.77 14.93 5.35
CA CYS A 330 -31.60 13.91 5.97
C CYS A 330 -33.08 14.30 5.80
N ASP A 331 -33.77 13.62 4.89
CA ASP A 331 -35.22 13.68 4.76
C ASP A 331 -35.83 12.77 5.82
N CYS A 332 -36.58 13.32 6.78
CA CYS A 332 -36.96 12.60 7.98
C CYS A 332 -37.91 11.44 7.68
N LEU A 333 -37.65 10.28 8.29
CA LEU A 333 -38.47 9.09 8.13
C LEU A 333 -39.79 9.19 8.90
N ASN A 334 -39.72 9.59 10.18
CA ASN A 334 -40.87 9.64 11.10
C ASN A 334 -41.18 11.07 11.54
N TYR A 335 -40.24 11.68 12.27
CA TYR A 335 -40.47 12.97 12.92
C TYR A 335 -39.35 13.98 12.68
N THR A 336 -39.73 15.25 12.65
CA THR A 336 -38.84 16.42 12.63
C THR A 336 -38.87 17.09 14.01
N TYR A 337 -37.71 17.44 14.56
CA TYR A 337 -37.60 18.15 15.84
C TYR A 337 -36.78 19.43 15.66
N ARG A 338 -37.34 20.56 16.08
CA ARG A 338 -36.71 21.87 15.96
C ARG A 338 -35.98 22.24 17.25
N GLU A 339 -34.65 22.18 17.23
CA GLU A 339 -33.82 22.59 18.37
C GLU A 339 -33.64 24.12 18.44
N THR A 340 -33.52 24.75 17.29
CA THR A 340 -33.37 26.21 17.17
C THR A 340 -34.23 26.74 16.03
N PRO A 341 -34.47 28.06 15.92
CA PRO A 341 -35.22 28.63 14.79
C PRO A 341 -34.62 28.28 13.41
N THR A 342 -33.34 27.89 13.38
CA THR A 342 -32.56 27.65 12.15
C THR A 342 -32.13 26.19 11.97
N SER A 343 -32.36 25.29 12.94
CA SER A 343 -31.94 23.88 12.84
C SER A 343 -33.08 22.91 13.17
N SER A 344 -33.26 21.90 12.30
CA SER A 344 -34.26 20.85 12.44
C SER A 344 -33.62 19.49 12.19
N VAL A 345 -33.74 18.60 13.17
CA VAL A 345 -33.14 17.26 13.16
C VAL A 345 -34.22 16.18 13.08
N CYS A 346 -33.90 15.08 12.41
CA CYS A 346 -34.78 13.93 12.29
C CYS A 346 -34.65 13.01 13.50
N VAL A 347 -35.79 12.63 14.09
CA VAL A 347 -35.84 11.73 15.23
C VAL A 347 -36.80 10.57 14.96
N LEU A 348 -36.45 9.38 15.46
CA LEU A 348 -37.30 8.20 15.34
C LEU A 348 -38.50 8.25 16.29
N GLN A 349 -38.34 8.95 17.43
CA GLN A 349 -39.35 9.16 18.46
C GLN A 349 -39.25 10.59 19.00
N CYS A 350 -40.38 11.22 19.28
CA CYS A 350 -40.39 12.56 19.82
C CYS A 350 -39.79 12.62 21.25
N PRO A 351 -38.94 13.62 21.55
CA PRO A 351 -38.42 13.84 22.90
C PRO A 351 -39.54 14.05 23.92
N LYS A 352 -39.24 13.83 25.21
CA LYS A 352 -40.18 14.15 26.30
C LYS A 352 -40.53 15.65 26.28
N ASN A 353 -41.74 15.97 26.76
CA ASN A 353 -42.28 17.33 26.78
C ASN A 353 -42.38 17.97 25.39
N THR A 354 -42.79 17.15 24.43
CA THR A 354 -43.20 17.60 23.10
C THR A 354 -44.55 16.96 22.75
N PHE A 355 -45.29 17.57 21.82
CA PHE A 355 -46.47 16.98 21.22
C PHE A 355 -46.30 16.83 19.71
N ILE A 356 -47.00 15.86 19.13
CA ILE A 356 -46.92 15.56 17.70
C ILE A 356 -47.92 16.44 16.96
N ARG A 357 -47.41 17.23 16.00
CA ARG A 357 -48.23 17.90 15.00
C ARG A 357 -48.15 17.13 13.68
N PRO A 358 -49.29 16.61 13.17
CA PRO A 358 -49.33 15.95 11.87
C PRO A 358 -48.84 16.88 10.76
N ALA A 359 -48.06 16.33 9.83
CA ALA A 359 -47.60 17.09 8.66
C ALA A 359 -48.80 17.52 7.77
N PRO A 360 -48.76 18.72 7.16
CA PRO A 360 -49.85 19.21 6.32
C PRO A 360 -49.96 18.46 4.98
N ASP A 361 -48.87 17.84 4.51
CA ASP A 361 -48.79 17.14 3.23
C ASP A 361 -48.52 15.64 3.43
N ALA A 362 -49.20 14.79 2.66
CA ALA A 362 -48.95 13.35 2.66
C ALA A 362 -47.52 13.06 2.13
N GLY A 363 -46.69 12.43 2.97
CA GLY A 363 -45.32 12.03 2.63
C GLY A 363 -44.22 12.83 3.31
N ARG A 364 -44.56 13.82 4.14
CA ARG A 364 -43.61 14.48 5.07
C ARG A 364 -43.71 13.88 6.48
N ALA A 365 -42.60 13.91 7.20
CA ALA A 365 -42.54 13.55 8.61
C ALA A 365 -43.35 14.51 9.49
N ASP A 366 -43.99 13.97 10.52
CA ASP A 366 -44.71 14.75 11.52
C ASP A 366 -43.72 15.60 12.35
N GLU A 367 -44.19 16.63 13.04
CA GLU A 367 -43.32 17.56 13.78
C GLU A 367 -43.49 17.42 15.28
N CYS A 368 -42.37 17.23 15.99
CA CYS A 368 -42.32 17.27 17.45
C CYS A 368 -42.17 18.72 17.90
N ILE A 369 -43.22 19.27 18.53
CA ILE A 369 -43.23 20.65 19.00
C ILE A 369 -43.03 20.67 20.51
N PRO A 370 -42.09 21.47 21.05
CA PRO A 370 -41.92 21.59 22.48
C PRO A 370 -43.19 22.15 23.14
N CYS A 371 -43.54 21.58 24.29
CA CYS A 371 -44.60 22.10 25.15
C CYS A 371 -44.25 23.50 25.68
N ASP A 372 -45.25 24.20 26.22
CA ASP A 372 -44.99 25.41 27.01
C ASP A 372 -44.00 25.09 28.15
N SER A 373 -43.12 26.04 28.45
CA SER A 373 -42.13 25.93 29.52
C SER A 373 -42.71 25.57 30.90
N GLN A 374 -44.00 25.82 31.13
CA GLN A 374 -44.69 25.48 32.38
C GLN A 374 -45.39 24.11 32.36
N CYS A 375 -45.35 23.38 31.24
CA CYS A 375 -45.96 22.05 31.11
C CYS A 375 -44.98 20.92 31.48
N ASP A 376 -45.49 19.91 32.18
CA ASP A 376 -44.91 18.56 32.27
C ASP A 376 -45.76 17.62 31.39
N GLY A 377 -45.41 17.56 30.10
CA GLY A 377 -46.23 16.97 29.04
C GLY A 377 -47.37 17.87 28.55
N CYS A 378 -47.75 17.75 27.29
CA CYS A 378 -48.81 18.56 26.67
C CYS A 378 -49.45 17.83 25.48
N VAL A 379 -50.64 18.30 25.09
CA VAL A 379 -51.33 17.89 23.85
C VAL A 379 -51.38 19.02 22.81
N GLY A 380 -50.84 20.19 23.15
CA GLY A 380 -50.83 21.40 22.33
C GLY A 380 -49.80 22.42 22.82
N PRO A 381 -49.66 23.56 22.13
CA PRO A 381 -48.54 24.47 22.34
C PRO A 381 -48.73 25.48 23.47
N THR A 382 -49.95 25.66 23.99
CA THR A 382 -50.23 26.70 24.98
C THR A 382 -50.11 26.17 26.40
N SER A 383 -49.94 27.07 27.36
CA SER A 383 -49.99 26.78 28.79
C SER A 383 -51.35 26.21 29.27
N THR A 384 -52.38 26.20 28.42
CA THR A 384 -53.68 25.55 28.69
C THR A 384 -53.81 24.15 28.10
N ASP A 385 -52.83 23.72 27.29
CA ASP A 385 -52.79 22.40 26.66
C ASP A 385 -51.86 21.44 27.42
N CYS A 386 -51.39 21.83 28.61
CA CYS A 386 -50.53 21.02 29.45
C CYS A 386 -51.30 19.81 30.01
N VAL A 387 -50.64 18.66 30.07
CA VAL A 387 -51.16 17.48 30.78
C VAL A 387 -51.01 17.69 32.29
N GLU A 388 -49.86 18.21 32.72
CA GLU A 388 -49.57 18.58 34.10
C GLU A 388 -48.74 19.88 34.16
N CYS A 389 -48.79 20.61 35.28
CA CYS A 389 -48.02 21.84 35.46
C CYS A 389 -46.74 21.60 36.25
N VAL A 390 -45.64 22.20 35.79
CA VAL A 390 -44.37 22.23 36.53
C VAL A 390 -44.53 22.98 37.86
N THR A 391 -45.20 24.14 37.81
CA THR A 391 -45.28 25.07 38.95
C THR A 391 -46.68 25.13 39.55
N TYR A 392 -47.61 25.93 38.98
CA TYR A 392 -48.95 26.14 39.54
C TYR A 392 -50.05 25.96 38.50
N LYS A 393 -51.21 25.44 38.93
CA LYS A 393 -52.45 25.31 38.16
C LYS A 393 -53.38 26.49 38.47
N ASP A 394 -53.85 27.18 37.45
CA ASP A 394 -54.89 28.21 37.55
C ASP A 394 -56.13 27.77 36.76
N TYR A 395 -57.22 27.39 37.46
CA TYR A 395 -58.42 26.88 36.79
C TYR A 395 -59.28 28.01 36.21
N LEU A 396 -59.58 27.90 34.93
CA LEU A 396 -60.48 28.81 34.23
C LEU A 396 -61.91 28.48 34.68
N SER A 397 -62.60 29.44 35.31
CA SER A 397 -63.90 29.25 35.94
C SER A 397 -64.92 28.60 34.98
N ASP A 398 -65.60 27.56 35.50
CA ASP A 398 -66.63 26.71 34.89
C ASP A 398 -66.18 25.60 33.91
N THR A 399 -64.88 25.21 33.89
CA THR A 399 -64.42 23.99 33.20
C THR A 399 -63.29 23.28 33.96
N ASP A 400 -63.05 21.98 33.68
CA ASP A 400 -61.87 21.23 34.18
C ASP A 400 -60.54 21.68 33.54
N ARG A 401 -60.54 22.78 32.76
CA ARG A 401 -59.35 23.31 32.08
C ARG A 401 -58.59 24.25 33.01
N PHE A 402 -57.27 24.07 33.04
CA PHE A 402 -56.36 24.90 33.82
C PHE A 402 -55.29 25.52 32.92
N ASN A 403 -54.72 26.62 33.40
CA ASN A 403 -53.58 27.29 32.82
C ASN A 403 -52.37 27.08 33.73
N CYS A 404 -51.25 26.62 33.17
CA CYS A 404 -50.00 26.49 33.92
C CYS A 404 -49.28 27.84 33.98
N THR A 405 -49.00 28.31 35.20
CA THR A 405 -48.33 29.59 35.44
C THR A 405 -47.19 29.44 36.43
N ASN A 406 -46.20 30.33 36.34
CA ASN A 406 -45.12 30.47 37.31
C ASN A 406 -45.47 31.44 38.46
N VAL A 407 -46.56 32.21 38.34
CA VAL A 407 -47.05 33.16 39.36
C VAL A 407 -48.59 33.15 39.38
N CYS A 408 -49.19 33.01 40.56
CA CYS A 408 -50.64 33.05 40.70
C CYS A 408 -51.23 34.45 40.44
N PRO A 409 -52.45 34.54 39.86
CA PRO A 409 -53.16 35.80 39.66
C PRO A 409 -53.38 36.60 40.94
N ALA A 410 -53.44 37.93 40.84
CA ALA A 410 -53.55 38.83 41.99
C ALA A 410 -54.87 38.70 42.77
N ASP A 411 -55.92 38.22 42.12
CA ASP A 411 -57.23 37.90 42.71
C ASP A 411 -57.24 36.55 43.46
N ARG A 412 -56.24 35.68 43.23
CA ARG A 412 -56.09 34.35 43.85
C ARG A 412 -54.62 34.03 44.17
N PRO A 413 -53.96 34.79 45.07
CA PRO A 413 -52.51 34.76 45.22
C PRO A 413 -51.97 33.58 46.04
N TYR A 414 -52.83 32.76 46.65
CA TYR A 414 -52.42 31.68 47.55
C TYR A 414 -52.35 30.34 46.81
N VAL A 415 -51.57 29.38 47.31
CA VAL A 415 -51.37 28.08 46.66
C VAL A 415 -51.82 26.95 47.58
N SER A 416 -52.66 26.04 47.07
CA SER A 416 -53.09 24.85 47.80
C SER A 416 -52.00 23.76 47.83
N ALA A 417 -52.19 22.70 48.64
CA ALA A 417 -51.29 21.55 48.68
C ALA A 417 -51.11 20.85 47.30
N ASP A 418 -52.13 20.95 46.44
CA ASP A 418 -52.15 20.37 45.09
C ASP A 418 -51.67 21.37 44.01
N ARG A 419 -50.98 22.44 44.41
CA ARG A 419 -50.42 23.50 43.53
C ARG A 419 -51.47 24.31 42.76
N LEU A 420 -52.69 24.43 43.30
CA LEU A 420 -53.78 25.23 42.74
C LEU A 420 -53.73 26.67 43.27
N CYS A 421 -53.89 27.67 42.39
CA CYS A 421 -54.07 29.06 42.79
C CYS A 421 -55.46 29.30 43.41
N THR A 422 -55.52 29.82 44.63
CA THR A 422 -56.75 30.03 45.42
C THR A 422 -56.82 31.43 46.03
N ASP A 423 -58.04 31.94 46.17
CA ASP A 423 -58.39 33.18 46.91
C ASP A 423 -58.41 32.96 48.44
N ILE A 424 -58.56 31.70 48.86
CA ILE A 424 -58.53 31.31 50.27
C ILE A 424 -57.08 31.32 50.77
N ASN A 425 -56.82 32.16 51.77
CA ASN A 425 -55.56 32.17 52.48
C ASN A 425 -55.46 30.92 53.37
N MET A 426 -54.78 29.88 52.89
CA MET A 426 -54.47 28.67 53.67
C MET A 426 -53.54 28.94 54.88
N ASP A 427 -53.09 30.19 55.10
CA ASP A 427 -52.44 30.59 56.34
C ASP A 427 -53.40 30.63 57.55
N GLU A 428 -54.72 30.58 57.37
CA GLU A 428 -55.68 30.56 58.49
C GLU A 428 -55.92 29.17 59.13
N VAL A 429 -55.45 28.07 58.53
CA VAL A 429 -55.66 26.70 59.09
C VAL A 429 -54.43 26.18 59.86
N ILE A 430 -53.27 26.83 59.75
CA ILE A 430 -52.02 26.37 60.38
C ILE A 430 -51.61 27.29 61.54
N TYR A 431 -52.57 27.87 62.29
CA TYR A 431 -52.28 28.72 63.44
C TYR A 431 -52.19 27.99 64.80
N GLU A 432 -52.46 26.68 64.88
CA GLU A 432 -52.35 25.95 66.16
C GLU A 432 -51.09 25.06 66.31
N LYS A 433 -50.30 24.81 65.26
CA LYS A 433 -49.19 23.83 65.35
C LYS A 433 -47.80 24.44 65.57
N ASN A 434 -47.66 25.77 65.52
CA ASN A 434 -46.35 26.44 65.44
C ASN A 434 -45.82 27.08 66.72
N LYS A 435 -46.25 26.64 67.90
CA LYS A 435 -45.63 27.04 69.18
C LYS A 435 -44.39 26.22 69.56
N ARG A 436 -44.11 25.10 68.88
CA ARG A 436 -42.91 24.25 69.13
C ARG A 436 -41.74 24.47 68.16
N MET A 437 -41.97 25.16 67.03
CA MET A 437 -40.93 25.37 66.00
C MET A 437 -40.02 26.59 66.30
N GLN A 438 -40.52 27.60 67.03
CA GLN A 438 -39.74 28.80 67.38
C GLN A 438 -38.50 28.51 68.24
N THR A 439 -38.50 27.44 69.03
CA THR A 439 -37.34 27.07 69.87
C THR A 439 -36.24 26.37 69.07
N ILE A 440 -36.58 25.66 67.99
CA ILE A 440 -35.62 24.95 67.12
C ILE A 440 -34.94 25.94 66.16
N VAL A 441 -35.68 26.91 65.63
CA VAL A 441 -35.15 27.92 64.70
C VAL A 441 -34.05 28.78 65.36
N ILE A 442 -34.20 29.15 66.63
CA ILE A 442 -33.17 29.93 67.34
C ILE A 442 -31.86 29.11 67.49
N SER A 443 -31.95 27.80 67.77
CA SER A 443 -30.78 26.93 67.83
C SER A 443 -30.13 26.68 66.45
N ALA A 444 -30.94 26.58 65.39
CA ALA A 444 -30.47 26.39 64.02
C ALA A 444 -29.85 27.68 63.45
N VAL A 445 -30.34 28.86 63.83
CA VAL A 445 -29.76 30.15 63.43
C VAL A 445 -28.40 30.36 64.08
N VAL A 446 -28.22 29.99 65.36
CA VAL A 446 -26.89 30.04 66.00
C VAL A 446 -25.92 29.04 65.36
N ALA A 447 -26.37 27.84 65.01
CA ALA A 447 -25.56 26.85 64.29
C ALA A 447 -25.23 27.29 62.85
N ALA A 448 -26.18 27.92 62.14
CA ALA A 448 -25.99 28.44 60.79
C ALA A 448 -25.10 29.68 60.76
N LEU A 449 -25.14 30.53 61.78
CA LEU A 449 -24.20 31.65 61.95
C LEU A 449 -22.79 31.15 62.25
N PHE A 450 -22.65 30.07 63.02
CA PHE A 450 -21.35 29.43 63.25
C PHE A 450 -20.82 28.72 61.99
N LEU A 451 -21.67 28.00 61.26
CA LEU A 451 -21.32 27.38 59.98
C LEU A 451 -21.00 28.44 58.91
N GLY A 452 -21.73 29.56 58.91
CA GLY A 452 -21.50 30.72 58.06
C GLY A 452 -20.18 31.41 58.37
N PHE A 453 -19.79 31.52 59.64
CA PHE A 453 -18.48 32.02 60.06
C PHE A 453 -17.33 31.07 59.64
N VAL A 454 -17.54 29.75 59.71
CA VAL A 454 -16.59 28.75 59.20
C VAL A 454 -16.50 28.80 57.68
N VAL A 455 -17.61 28.93 56.96
CA VAL A 455 -17.64 29.12 55.50
C VAL A 455 -17.02 30.47 55.11
N PHE A 456 -17.19 31.53 55.91
CA PHE A 456 -16.57 32.82 55.71
C PHE A 456 -15.05 32.77 55.92
N LEU A 457 -14.56 32.02 56.92
CA LEU A 457 -13.13 31.72 57.08
C LEU A 457 -12.59 30.87 55.93
N ILE A 458 -13.34 29.87 55.46
CA ILE A 458 -13.00 29.06 54.28
C ILE A 458 -13.02 29.94 53.01
N LEU A 459 -13.93 30.91 52.89
CA LEU A 459 -14.02 31.87 51.81
C LEU A 459 -12.90 32.91 51.88
N ILE A 460 -12.42 33.32 53.06
CA ILE A 460 -11.22 34.16 53.19
C ILE A 460 -9.98 33.36 52.78
N LEU A 461 -9.88 32.08 53.14
CA LEU A 461 -8.85 31.18 52.63
C LEU A 461 -8.99 30.92 51.12
N PHE A 462 -10.23 30.90 50.59
CA PHE A 462 -10.54 30.77 49.17
C PHE A 462 -10.33 32.07 48.39
N MET A 463 -10.51 33.24 49.02
CA MET A 463 -10.27 34.57 48.45
C MET A 463 -8.77 34.88 48.47
N LYS A 464 -8.02 34.42 49.49
CA LYS A 464 -6.56 34.32 49.40
C LYS A 464 -6.11 33.37 48.28
N ARG A 465 -6.85 32.27 48.01
CA ARG A 465 -6.66 31.42 46.81
C ARG A 465 -7.16 32.06 45.50
N LYS A 466 -8.16 32.95 45.53
CA LYS A 466 -8.78 33.58 44.35
C LYS A 466 -8.06 34.87 43.94
N ALA A 467 -7.42 35.58 44.88
CA ALA A 467 -6.40 36.59 44.60
C ALA A 467 -5.17 35.98 43.93
N SER A 468 -4.87 34.70 44.20
CA SER A 468 -3.92 33.90 43.42
C SER A 468 -4.49 33.43 42.06
N LEU A 469 -5.80 33.48 41.84
CA LEU A 469 -6.49 33.00 40.64
C LEU A 469 -6.78 34.12 39.62
N LEU A 470 -6.76 35.39 40.06
CA LEU A 470 -6.90 36.59 39.23
C LEU A 470 -5.55 37.26 38.92
N ALA A 471 -4.46 36.51 39.06
CA ALA A 471 -3.13 36.81 38.51
C ALA A 471 -2.86 36.06 37.19
N HIS A 472 -3.86 35.38 36.62
CA HIS A 472 -3.74 34.50 35.44
C HIS A 472 -4.38 35.05 34.15
N LEU A 473 -4.60 36.36 34.06
CA LEU A 473 -4.98 37.07 32.82
C LEU A 473 -3.91 38.06 32.34
N GLU A 474 -2.67 37.82 32.73
CA GLU A 474 -1.47 38.39 32.11
C GLU A 474 -0.55 37.22 31.78
N GLU A 475 0.00 37.22 30.55
CA GLU A 475 0.90 36.17 30.08
C GLU A 475 2.10 36.01 31.03
N PRO A 476 2.40 34.81 31.55
CA PRO A 476 3.70 34.56 32.14
C PRO A 476 4.68 34.20 31.02
N ASP A 477 5.60 35.12 30.81
CA ASP A 477 7.01 34.96 30.44
C ASP A 477 7.54 33.50 30.60
N PRO A 478 8.36 32.99 29.67
CA PRO A 478 8.75 31.58 29.60
C PRO A 478 9.72 31.25 30.75
N LYS A 479 9.18 30.93 31.92
CA LYS A 479 9.94 30.44 33.08
C LYS A 479 9.26 29.23 33.71
N LEU A 480 9.21 28.16 32.93
CA LEU A 480 9.45 26.82 33.47
C LEU A 480 10.51 26.16 32.59
N GLU A 481 11.68 26.81 32.54
CA GLU A 481 12.91 26.05 32.41
C GLU A 481 12.92 25.06 33.57
N ILE A 482 12.79 23.79 33.23
CA ILE A 482 13.38 22.72 34.02
C ILE A 482 14.83 23.16 34.23
N ASN A 483 15.17 23.50 35.48
CA ASN A 483 16.51 23.94 35.90
C ASN A 483 17.60 23.30 35.03
N SER A 484 18.25 24.16 34.24
CA SER A 484 19.41 23.91 33.40
C SER A 484 20.70 23.72 34.18
N ASP A 485 20.65 23.33 35.47
CA ASP A 485 21.84 22.98 36.28
C ASP A 485 21.61 21.82 37.27
N ALA A 486 20.58 21.01 37.07
CA ALA A 486 20.49 19.70 37.72
C ALA A 486 20.26 18.65 36.66
N CYS A 487 21.32 17.91 36.31
CA CYS A 487 21.20 16.65 35.57
C CYS A 487 20.03 15.84 36.16
N PRO A 488 18.94 15.59 35.40
CA PRO A 488 18.00 14.57 35.80
C PRO A 488 18.74 13.25 35.63
N ASN A 489 18.99 12.60 36.77
CA ASN A 489 19.56 11.28 36.81
C ASN A 489 18.79 10.37 35.83
N LEU A 490 19.49 9.83 34.82
CA LEU A 490 18.99 8.96 33.73
C LEU A 490 18.28 7.67 34.21
N THR A 491 17.99 7.54 35.50
CA THR A 491 17.49 6.35 36.18
C THR A 491 15.98 6.32 36.42
N ARG A 492 15.19 7.36 36.08
CA ARG A 492 13.74 7.36 36.38
C ARG A 492 12.84 7.99 35.30
N LEU A 493 12.39 7.16 34.35
CA LEU A 493 11.19 7.44 33.56
C LEU A 493 10.00 7.70 34.50
N LEU A 494 9.20 8.73 34.24
CA LEU A 494 7.97 8.98 35.00
C LEU A 494 6.97 7.86 34.71
N LEU A 495 6.66 7.05 35.72
CA LEU A 495 5.67 5.99 35.62
C LEU A 495 4.28 6.55 35.96
N ILE A 496 3.41 6.58 34.96
CA ILE A 496 2.02 7.03 35.08
C ILE A 496 1.14 5.81 35.33
N ARG A 497 0.19 5.91 36.26
CA ARG A 497 -0.78 4.84 36.51
C ARG A 497 -1.91 4.92 35.48
N GLU A 498 -2.45 3.79 35.05
CA GLU A 498 -3.58 3.79 34.10
C GLU A 498 -4.80 4.55 34.65
N SER A 499 -5.01 4.53 35.97
CA SER A 499 -6.05 5.32 36.65
C SER A 499 -5.88 6.85 36.52
N GLU A 500 -4.66 7.32 36.25
CA GLU A 500 -4.34 8.74 36.05
C GLU A 500 -4.55 9.20 34.60
N LEU A 501 -4.85 8.27 33.69
CA LEU A 501 -5.07 8.54 32.28
C LEU A 501 -6.53 8.31 31.91
N LYS A 502 -7.13 9.29 31.23
CA LYS A 502 -8.42 9.14 30.57
C LYS A 502 -8.22 9.15 29.07
N ARG A 503 -8.48 8.02 28.42
CA ARG A 503 -8.49 7.87 26.96
C ARG A 503 -9.75 8.49 26.37
N GLY A 504 -9.60 9.17 25.24
CA GLY A 504 -10.66 9.72 24.41
C GLY A 504 -10.61 9.11 23.00
N GLY A 505 -11.06 9.87 22.00
CA GLY A 505 -11.06 9.42 20.59
C GLY A 505 -9.67 9.14 20.02
N ILE A 506 -9.63 8.33 18.97
CA ILE A 506 -8.40 7.96 18.26
C ILE A 506 -7.95 9.15 17.40
N LEU A 507 -6.66 9.50 17.50
CA LEU A 507 -6.01 10.54 16.71
C LEU A 507 -5.37 9.98 15.43
N GLY A 508 -4.98 8.71 15.44
CA GLY A 508 -4.41 8.06 14.26
C GLY A 508 -3.92 6.64 14.53
N TYR A 509 -3.72 5.90 13.45
CA TYR A 509 -3.13 4.56 13.46
C TYR A 509 -1.78 4.61 12.76
N GLY A 510 -0.75 4.09 13.42
CA GLY A 510 0.61 4.01 12.89
C GLY A 510 1.09 2.56 12.81
N ALA A 511 2.25 2.37 12.18
CA ALA A 511 2.89 1.06 12.06
C ALA A 511 3.30 0.44 13.42
N PHE A 512 3.26 1.22 14.49
CA PHE A 512 3.67 0.86 15.86
C PHE A 512 2.49 0.79 16.84
N GLY A 513 1.27 1.12 16.43
CA GLY A 513 0.11 1.15 17.33
C GLY A 513 -0.90 2.26 17.05
N ALA A 514 -1.87 2.40 17.95
CA ALA A 514 -2.91 3.43 17.88
C ALA A 514 -2.59 4.59 18.83
N VAL A 515 -2.77 5.83 18.37
CA VAL A 515 -2.59 7.03 19.19
C VAL A 515 -3.96 7.56 19.57
N TYR A 516 -4.20 7.73 20.87
CA TYR A 516 -5.44 8.25 21.43
C TYR A 516 -5.24 9.66 21.94
N LYS A 517 -6.26 10.50 21.78
CA LYS A 517 -6.38 11.73 22.55
C LYS A 517 -6.65 11.34 24.00
N GLY A 518 -6.09 12.07 24.96
CA GLY A 518 -6.35 11.78 26.36
C GLY A 518 -6.12 12.96 27.28
N VAL A 519 -6.39 12.72 28.55
CA VAL A 519 -6.14 13.66 29.65
C VAL A 519 -5.38 12.92 30.75
N TRP A 520 -4.22 13.45 31.12
CA TRP A 520 -3.47 13.01 32.29
C TRP A 520 -3.86 13.85 33.50
N ILE A 521 -4.17 13.19 34.61
CA ILE A 521 -4.58 13.80 35.88
C ILE A 521 -3.69 13.21 36.99
N PRO A 522 -2.59 13.88 37.37
CA PRO A 522 -1.69 13.38 38.40
C PRO A 522 -2.43 13.21 39.74
N GLN A 523 -2.22 12.12 40.49
CA GLN A 523 -2.91 11.93 41.78
C GLN A 523 -2.63 13.03 42.81
N LYS A 524 -1.43 13.64 42.74
CA LYS A 524 -0.98 14.68 43.68
C LYS A 524 -1.38 16.10 43.28
N GLU A 525 -1.76 16.30 42.02
CA GLU A 525 -2.06 17.62 41.45
C GLU A 525 -3.37 17.53 40.65
N LYS A 526 -4.41 18.29 41.04
CA LYS A 526 -5.71 18.27 40.35
C LYS A 526 -5.70 19.03 39.00
N VAL A 527 -4.57 19.02 38.30
CA VAL A 527 -4.40 19.66 36.99
C VAL A 527 -4.73 18.65 35.90
N LYS A 528 -5.55 19.06 34.93
CA LYS A 528 -5.87 18.24 33.75
C LYS A 528 -4.93 18.63 32.61
N VAL A 529 -4.04 17.72 32.22
CA VAL A 529 -3.08 17.95 31.13
C VAL A 529 -3.56 17.22 29.88
N PRO A 530 -3.81 17.90 28.75
CA PRO A 530 -4.15 17.24 27.49
C PRO A 530 -2.92 16.51 26.94
N VAL A 531 -3.09 15.22 26.64
CA VAL A 531 -2.00 14.32 26.23
C VAL A 531 -2.37 13.51 24.99
N ALA A 532 -1.35 13.08 24.25
CA ALA A 532 -1.45 12.01 23.28
C ALA A 532 -0.94 10.71 23.92
N ILE A 533 -1.69 9.63 23.78
CA ILE A 533 -1.42 8.33 24.39
C ILE A 533 -1.19 7.33 23.26
N LYS A 534 0.06 6.97 23.01
CA LYS A 534 0.43 5.94 22.02
C LYS A 534 0.33 4.56 22.69
N VAL A 535 -0.64 3.76 22.26
CA VAL A 535 -0.85 2.37 22.69
C VAL A 535 -0.23 1.46 21.65
N LEU A 536 0.56 0.49 22.09
CA LEU A 536 1.40 -0.34 21.21
C LEU A 536 0.79 -1.74 21.07
N HIS A 537 0.98 -2.37 19.89
CA HIS A 537 0.44 -3.71 19.61
C HIS A 537 1.29 -4.82 20.25
N GLU A 538 0.62 -5.78 20.91
CA GLU A 538 1.08 -7.12 21.33
C GLU A 538 2.32 -7.25 22.24
N ALA A 539 2.21 -8.20 23.19
CA ALA A 539 3.17 -8.42 24.27
C ALA A 539 4.18 -9.53 23.93
N ASN A 540 5.10 -9.26 22.99
CA ASN A 540 6.32 -10.07 22.86
C ASN A 540 7.53 -9.30 23.44
N ALA A 541 8.53 -10.04 23.94
CA ALA A 541 9.65 -9.44 24.67
C ALA A 541 10.52 -8.50 23.80
N ALA A 542 10.62 -8.78 22.49
CA ALA A 542 11.38 -7.97 21.56
C ALA A 542 10.71 -6.60 21.29
N ALA A 543 9.39 -6.57 21.07
CA ALA A 543 8.63 -5.33 20.86
C ALA A 543 8.60 -4.45 22.12
N GLN A 544 8.57 -5.06 23.31
CA GLN A 544 8.72 -4.34 24.58
C GLN A 544 10.10 -3.67 24.72
N GLN A 545 11.16 -4.33 24.24
CA GLN A 545 12.52 -3.77 24.28
C GLN A 545 12.68 -2.61 23.29
N GLU A 546 12.14 -2.71 22.07
CA GLU A 546 12.12 -1.62 21.10
C GLU A 546 11.33 -0.40 21.62
N THR A 547 10.22 -0.66 22.30
CA THR A 547 9.39 0.38 22.93
C THR A 547 10.12 1.10 24.06
N LEU A 548 10.81 0.35 24.92
CA LEU A 548 11.60 0.92 26.00
C LEU A 548 12.73 1.80 25.46
N GLU A 549 13.31 1.41 24.32
CA GLU A 549 14.32 2.21 23.64
C GLU A 549 13.72 3.51 23.06
N GLU A 550 12.54 3.45 22.42
CA GLU A 550 11.82 4.66 21.98
C GLU A 550 11.53 5.59 23.16
N ALA A 551 11.00 5.05 24.27
CA ALA A 551 10.73 5.81 25.49
C ALA A 551 12.01 6.46 26.06
N ARG A 552 13.13 5.73 26.04
CA ARG A 552 14.42 6.20 26.51
C ARG A 552 14.93 7.37 25.66
N ILE A 553 14.88 7.25 24.33
CA ILE A 553 15.28 8.32 23.42
C ILE A 553 14.40 9.56 23.63
N MET A 554 13.07 9.39 23.69
CA MET A 554 12.13 10.49 23.90
C MET A 554 12.27 11.18 25.27
N ALA A 555 12.78 10.46 26.26
CA ALA A 555 13.09 11.01 27.58
C ALA A 555 14.46 11.72 27.62
N SER A 556 15.43 11.29 26.79
CA SER A 556 16.77 11.88 26.74
C SER A 556 16.85 13.14 25.90
N VAL A 557 15.95 13.33 24.93
CA VAL A 557 15.93 14.55 24.10
C VAL A 557 15.29 15.72 24.83
N SER A 558 15.96 16.87 24.81
CA SER A 558 15.47 18.12 25.42
C SER A 558 15.73 19.29 24.50
N HIS A 559 14.81 19.50 23.55
CA HIS A 559 14.89 20.58 22.59
C HIS A 559 13.51 21.13 22.21
N THR A 560 13.41 22.43 21.95
CA THR A 560 12.15 23.17 21.71
C THR A 560 11.33 22.64 20.54
N TYR A 561 12.01 22.08 19.53
CA TYR A 561 11.43 21.54 18.30
C TYR A 561 11.36 20.00 18.27
N LEU A 562 11.54 19.33 19.41
CA LEU A 562 11.35 17.89 19.55
C LEU A 562 10.20 17.60 20.53
N VAL A 563 9.42 16.56 20.27
CA VAL A 563 8.41 16.08 21.21
C VAL A 563 9.08 15.29 22.32
N ARG A 564 8.98 15.81 23.55
CA ARG A 564 9.51 15.18 24.75
C ARG A 564 8.46 14.28 25.40
N LEU A 565 8.91 13.15 25.95
CA LEU A 565 8.08 12.25 26.73
C LEU A 565 7.65 12.89 28.06
N ILE A 566 6.36 12.79 28.41
CA ILE A 566 5.87 13.13 29.75
C ILE A 566 6.12 11.95 30.69
N GLY A 567 5.71 10.76 30.27
CA GLY A 567 5.90 9.54 31.05
C GLY A 567 5.47 8.28 30.30
N VAL A 568 5.69 7.14 30.94
CA VAL A 568 5.29 5.82 30.46
C VAL A 568 4.23 5.27 31.39
N CYS A 569 3.12 4.78 30.84
CA CYS A 569 2.17 4.00 31.61
C CYS A 569 2.46 2.51 31.45
N VAL A 570 2.67 1.82 32.56
CA VAL A 570 2.94 0.38 32.62
C VAL A 570 1.69 -0.29 33.22
N GLY A 571 0.79 -0.76 32.34
CA GLY A 571 -0.45 -1.46 32.68
C GLY A 571 -0.56 -2.80 31.95
N GLN A 572 -1.77 -3.21 31.54
CA GLN A 572 -1.93 -4.39 30.66
C GLN A 572 -1.24 -4.22 29.30
N GLN A 573 -1.13 -2.97 28.84
CA GLN A 573 -0.37 -2.58 27.64
C GLN A 573 0.53 -1.40 27.99
N MET A 574 1.73 -1.36 27.41
CA MET A 574 2.66 -0.23 27.58
C MET A 574 2.18 0.95 26.75
N MET A 575 2.13 2.13 27.35
CA MET A 575 1.71 3.36 26.67
C MET A 575 2.73 4.48 26.85
N LEU A 576 3.03 5.18 25.76
CA LEU A 576 3.85 6.38 25.78
C LEU A 576 2.95 7.62 25.83
N VAL A 577 3.22 8.52 26.78
CA VAL A 577 2.41 9.72 27.01
C VAL A 577 3.22 10.96 26.64
N THR A 578 2.73 11.74 25.68
CA THR A 578 3.34 13.00 25.23
C THR A 578 2.33 14.15 25.27
N PRO A 579 2.78 15.42 25.20
CA PRO A 579 1.87 16.55 25.13
C PRO A 579 1.02 16.48 23.85
N LEU A 580 -0.29 16.73 23.97
CA LEU A 580 -1.17 16.79 22.81
C LEU A 580 -0.86 18.03 21.96
N MET A 581 -0.63 17.82 20.66
CA MET A 581 -0.51 18.90 19.68
C MET A 581 -1.87 19.13 19.03
N PRO A 582 -2.51 20.30 19.21
CA PRO A 582 -3.92 20.51 18.88
C PRO A 582 -4.20 20.57 17.38
N LEU A 583 -3.18 20.84 16.55
CA LEU A 583 -3.34 20.99 15.09
C LEU A 583 -2.84 19.76 14.32
N GLY A 584 -2.62 18.63 15.00
CA GLY A 584 -2.29 17.37 14.34
C GLY A 584 -0.88 17.34 13.74
N ASN A 585 -0.70 16.52 12.70
CA ASN A 585 0.56 16.42 11.97
C ASN A 585 0.63 17.46 10.84
N LEU A 586 1.85 17.79 10.41
CA LEU A 586 2.11 18.85 9.45
C LEU A 586 1.60 18.51 8.05
N LEU A 587 1.62 17.23 7.67
CA LEU A 587 1.13 16.79 6.36
C LEU A 587 -0.36 17.13 6.19
N ASP A 588 -1.20 16.70 7.13
CA ASP A 588 -2.64 16.96 7.11
C ASP A 588 -2.92 18.45 7.25
N TYR A 589 -2.23 19.13 8.18
CA TYR A 589 -2.38 20.57 8.41
C TYR A 589 -2.11 21.39 7.14
N VAL A 590 -1.05 21.04 6.41
CA VAL A 590 -0.66 21.69 5.16
C VAL A 590 -1.68 21.39 4.05
N GLN A 591 -2.22 20.17 3.99
CA GLN A 591 -3.24 19.79 3.01
C GLN A 591 -4.60 20.47 3.24
N GLU A 592 -5.00 20.66 4.49
CA GLU A 592 -6.27 21.31 4.84
C GLU A 592 -6.21 22.84 4.72
N ASN A 593 -5.01 23.43 4.84
CA ASN A 593 -4.84 24.89 4.90
C ASN A 593 -4.05 25.48 3.72
N LYS A 594 -4.00 24.80 2.56
CA LYS A 594 -3.18 25.18 1.38
C LYS A 594 -3.27 26.67 1.02
N SER A 595 -4.49 27.22 1.00
CA SER A 595 -4.75 28.62 0.60
C SER A 595 -4.37 29.66 1.67
N LYS A 596 -4.14 29.24 2.92
CA LYS A 596 -3.82 30.11 4.06
C LYS A 596 -2.33 30.10 4.43
N ILE A 597 -1.54 29.24 3.79
CA ILE A 597 -0.12 29.05 4.09
C ILE A 597 0.72 29.85 3.11
N GLY A 598 1.38 30.89 3.62
CA GLY A 598 2.35 31.67 2.85
C GLY A 598 3.79 31.14 3.00
N SER A 599 4.68 31.61 2.13
CA SER A 599 6.12 31.27 2.14
C SER A 599 6.81 31.50 3.48
N ALA A 600 6.39 32.52 4.24
CA ALA A 600 6.93 32.82 5.57
C ALA A 600 6.71 31.67 6.58
N ALA A 601 5.57 30.98 6.51
CA ALA A 601 5.29 29.83 7.37
C ALA A 601 6.18 28.63 6.98
N LEU A 602 6.33 28.37 5.67
CA LEU A 602 7.18 27.30 5.14
C LEU A 602 8.65 27.45 5.55
N ILE A 603 9.20 28.66 5.41
CA ILE A 603 10.57 28.97 5.83
C ILE A 603 10.75 28.80 7.33
N ARG A 604 9.75 29.25 8.12
CA ARG A 604 9.78 29.11 9.58
C ARG A 604 9.79 27.65 10.00
N TRP A 605 8.91 26.82 9.47
CA TRP A 605 8.90 25.39 9.77
C TRP A 605 10.21 24.72 9.35
N SER A 606 10.74 25.04 8.17
CA SER A 606 12.04 24.54 7.71
C SER A 606 13.15 24.82 8.72
N SER A 607 13.23 26.07 9.21
CA SER A 607 14.23 26.48 10.20
C SER A 607 14.05 25.78 11.55
N GLN A 608 12.81 25.62 12.02
CA GLN A 608 12.52 24.92 13.28
C GLN A 608 12.91 23.45 13.22
N ILE A 609 12.57 22.75 12.13
CA ILE A 609 12.93 21.34 11.95
C ILE A 609 14.43 21.18 11.75
N ALA A 610 15.10 22.07 11.01
CA ALA A 610 16.56 22.08 10.92
C ALA A 610 17.23 22.19 12.29
N GLY A 611 16.74 23.08 13.16
CA GLY A 611 17.23 23.20 14.54
C GLY A 611 17.02 21.91 15.35
N GLY A 612 15.87 21.26 15.19
CA GLY A 612 15.60 19.96 15.82
C GLY A 612 16.54 18.85 15.35
N MET A 613 16.81 18.77 14.04
CA MET A 613 17.71 17.76 13.48
C MET A 613 19.18 18.02 13.81
N SER A 614 19.61 19.29 13.86
CA SER A 614 20.95 19.68 14.33
C SER A 614 21.19 19.22 15.76
N TYR A 615 20.20 19.41 16.64
CA TYR A 615 20.28 18.92 18.01
C TYR A 615 20.45 17.39 18.07
N LEU A 616 19.72 16.64 17.23
CA LEU A 616 19.87 15.18 17.18
C LEU A 616 21.27 14.76 16.71
N GLU A 617 21.84 15.44 15.71
CA GLU A 617 23.21 15.22 15.25
C GLU A 617 24.24 15.47 16.37
N GLU A 618 24.13 16.59 17.09
CA GLU A 618 24.99 16.91 18.23
C GLU A 618 24.93 15.85 19.34
N HIS A 619 23.76 15.23 19.53
CA HIS A 619 23.53 14.15 20.49
C HIS A 619 23.75 12.75 19.90
N ARG A 620 24.34 12.66 18.70
CA ARG A 620 24.66 11.41 17.99
C ARG A 620 23.45 10.50 17.76
N LEU A 621 22.26 11.08 17.67
CA LEU A 621 21.01 10.38 17.37
C LEU A 621 20.69 10.49 15.88
N VAL A 622 20.43 9.34 15.24
CA VAL A 622 19.92 9.28 13.86
C VAL A 622 18.43 8.98 13.93
N HIS A 623 17.60 9.86 13.36
CA HIS A 623 16.14 9.77 13.43
C HIS A 623 15.58 8.68 12.52
N ARG A 624 16.08 8.57 11.28
CA ARG A 624 15.72 7.54 10.29
C ARG A 624 14.28 7.56 9.73
N ASP A 625 13.42 8.48 10.17
CA ASP A 625 12.05 8.61 9.66
C ASP A 625 11.51 10.05 9.72
N LEU A 626 12.32 11.01 9.30
CA LEU A 626 11.87 12.39 9.18
C LEU A 626 10.96 12.55 7.95
N ALA A 627 9.70 12.89 8.18
CA ALA A 627 8.68 13.11 7.16
C ALA A 627 7.58 14.05 7.70
N ALA A 628 6.75 14.63 6.83
CA ALA A 628 5.73 15.60 7.26
C ALA A 628 4.66 15.01 8.20
N ARG A 629 4.37 13.71 8.06
CA ARG A 629 3.50 12.97 8.99
C ARG A 629 4.07 12.84 10.41
N ASN A 630 5.40 12.92 10.55
CA ASN A 630 6.15 12.79 11.81
C ASN A 630 6.58 14.15 12.38
N VAL A 631 5.98 15.24 11.89
CA VAL A 631 6.11 16.58 12.45
C VAL A 631 4.74 17.03 12.94
N LEU A 632 4.63 17.43 14.20
CA LEU A 632 3.37 17.88 14.81
C LEU A 632 3.30 19.39 14.89
N VAL A 633 2.09 19.92 14.71
CA VAL A 633 1.81 21.36 14.70
C VAL A 633 1.20 21.76 16.05
N LYS A 634 1.94 22.56 16.83
CA LYS A 634 1.47 23.11 18.11
C LYS A 634 0.61 24.34 17.88
N THR A 635 1.11 25.26 17.05
CA THR A 635 0.43 26.45 16.56
C THR A 635 0.84 26.64 15.10
N PRO A 636 0.17 27.50 14.30
CA PRO A 636 0.56 27.75 12.92
C PRO A 636 2.03 28.20 12.75
N TYR A 637 2.67 28.65 13.82
CA TYR A 637 4.04 29.16 13.83
C TYR A 637 5.02 28.29 14.62
N HIS A 638 4.60 27.13 15.13
CA HIS A 638 5.42 26.25 15.97
C HIS A 638 5.21 24.78 15.67
N VAL A 639 6.25 24.11 15.16
CA VAL A 639 6.26 22.68 14.86
C VAL A 639 7.24 21.91 15.74
N ARG A 640 7.03 20.60 15.88
CA ARG A 640 7.91 19.68 16.63
C ARG A 640 8.03 18.32 15.96
N ILE A 641 9.23 17.76 15.94
CA ILE A 641 9.53 16.42 15.42
C ILE A 641 9.08 15.35 16.43
N THR A 642 8.46 14.28 15.95
CA THR A 642 7.98 13.14 16.74
C THR A 642 8.35 11.80 16.06
N ASP A 643 7.96 10.69 16.70
CA ASP A 643 8.09 9.32 16.22
C ASP A 643 9.54 8.82 16.14
N PHE A 644 10.13 8.61 17.31
CA PHE A 644 11.48 8.08 17.49
C PHE A 644 11.52 6.54 17.47
N GLY A 645 10.45 5.87 17.02
CA GLY A 645 10.36 4.40 16.98
C GLY A 645 11.41 3.72 16.09
N LEU A 646 11.97 4.47 15.13
CA LEU A 646 13.11 4.02 14.32
C LEU A 646 14.43 4.70 14.70
N ALA A 647 14.44 5.63 15.66
CA ALA A 647 15.64 6.36 16.01
C ALA A 647 16.70 5.45 16.66
N LYS A 648 17.98 5.73 16.43
CA LYS A 648 19.10 4.99 17.01
C LYS A 648 20.25 5.91 17.40
N LEU A 649 20.88 5.61 18.53
CA LEU A 649 22.09 6.27 19.00
C LEU A 649 23.33 5.64 18.32
N LEU A 650 24.20 6.48 17.77
CA LEU A 650 25.50 6.07 17.25
C LEU A 650 26.47 5.82 18.40
N GLU A 651 27.10 4.64 18.43
CA GLU A 651 28.17 4.35 19.38
C GLU A 651 29.34 5.34 19.21
N TYR A 652 30.09 5.57 20.28
CA TYR A 652 31.22 6.49 20.25
C TYR A 652 32.26 6.04 19.22
N GLY A 653 32.65 6.94 18.32
CA GLY A 653 33.61 6.66 17.24
C GLY A 653 33.00 6.04 15.97
N GLN A 654 31.72 5.67 15.96
CA GLN A 654 31.01 5.26 14.74
C GLN A 654 30.33 6.45 14.06
N GLU A 655 30.36 6.51 12.73
CA GLU A 655 29.65 7.53 11.95
C GLU A 655 28.40 6.97 11.25
N GLU A 656 28.23 5.63 11.28
CA GLU A 656 27.14 4.92 10.62
C GLU A 656 26.59 3.77 11.47
N ILE A 657 25.29 3.50 11.31
CA ILE A 657 24.61 2.33 11.88
C ILE A 657 24.09 1.47 10.72
N LYS A 658 24.31 0.16 10.77
CA LYS A 658 23.76 -0.80 9.81
C LYS A 658 22.59 -1.55 10.41
N ILE A 659 21.45 -1.54 9.72
CA ILE A 659 20.20 -2.11 10.24
C ILE A 659 19.61 -3.05 9.19
N PHE A 660 19.79 -4.36 9.44
CA PHE A 660 19.50 -5.42 8.47
C PHE A 660 18.03 -5.84 8.46
N GLU A 661 17.28 -5.59 9.53
CA GLU A 661 15.88 -5.98 9.70
C GLU A 661 15.01 -4.81 10.16
N GLY A 662 13.71 -4.85 9.84
CA GLY A 662 12.74 -3.83 10.25
C GLY A 662 12.13 -3.01 9.10
N LYS A 663 11.11 -2.22 9.44
CA LYS A 663 10.34 -1.38 8.50
C LYS A 663 11.19 -0.21 7.98
N MET A 664 10.99 0.17 6.73
CA MET A 664 11.75 1.25 6.07
C MET A 664 10.81 2.28 5.41
N PRO A 665 10.98 3.58 5.69
CA PRO A 665 10.21 4.65 5.05
C PRO A 665 10.79 5.01 3.67
N ILE A 666 10.70 4.08 2.70
CA ILE A 666 11.43 4.12 1.41
C ILE A 666 11.40 5.49 0.72
N LYS A 667 10.27 6.20 0.73
CA LYS A 667 10.10 7.49 0.02
C LYS A 667 11.02 8.62 0.52
N TRP A 668 11.46 8.59 1.77
CA TRP A 668 12.28 9.65 2.39
C TRP A 668 13.74 9.21 2.62
N LEU A 669 14.08 7.95 2.30
CA LEU A 669 15.40 7.40 2.55
C LEU A 669 16.43 7.85 1.51
N ALA A 670 17.66 8.04 1.97
CA ALA A 670 18.83 8.21 1.11
C ALA A 670 19.16 6.90 0.38
N LEU A 671 19.80 6.99 -0.78
CA LEU A 671 20.12 5.82 -1.61
C LEU A 671 20.99 4.81 -0.86
N GLU A 672 21.94 5.27 -0.05
CA GLU A 672 22.79 4.42 0.77
C GLU A 672 22.03 3.66 1.87
N CYS A 673 20.91 4.21 2.37
CA CYS A 673 20.04 3.52 3.31
C CYS A 673 19.28 2.39 2.61
N ILE A 674 18.83 2.61 1.36
CA ILE A 674 18.09 1.62 0.59
C ILE A 674 19.02 0.49 0.13
N GLN A 675 20.17 0.84 -0.44
CA GLN A 675 21.06 -0.12 -1.09
C GLN A 675 21.95 -0.88 -0.09
N TYR A 676 22.42 -0.20 0.95
CA TYR A 676 23.43 -0.75 1.87
C TYR A 676 22.97 -0.79 3.32
N ARG A 677 21.71 -0.44 3.61
CA ARG A 677 21.14 -0.41 4.98
C ARG A 677 21.95 0.45 5.95
N ARG A 678 22.59 1.50 5.43
CA ARG A 678 23.55 2.34 6.13
C ARG A 678 22.91 3.67 6.49
N TYR A 679 22.77 3.93 7.79
CA TYR A 679 22.13 5.14 8.32
C TYR A 679 23.16 6.04 9.00
N THR A 680 23.12 7.32 8.68
CA THR A 680 24.06 8.36 9.16
C THR A 680 23.30 9.67 9.40
N HIS A 681 23.93 10.65 10.05
CA HIS A 681 23.40 12.02 10.09
C HIS A 681 23.20 12.61 8.69
N LYS A 682 24.04 12.26 7.70
CA LYS A 682 23.88 12.71 6.30
C LYS A 682 22.65 12.11 5.62
N SER A 683 22.29 10.88 5.96
CA SER A 683 21.04 10.31 5.48
C SER A 683 19.79 10.99 6.05
N ASP A 684 19.87 11.52 7.28
CA ASP A 684 18.81 12.36 7.86
C ASP A 684 18.74 13.74 7.20
N VAL A 685 19.88 14.30 6.76
CA VAL A 685 19.91 15.52 5.93
C VAL A 685 19.23 15.30 4.59
N TRP A 686 19.40 14.14 3.96
CA TRP A 686 18.64 13.75 2.76
C TRP A 686 17.14 13.68 3.05
N ALA A 687 16.74 13.04 4.14
CA ALA A 687 15.34 12.97 4.56
C ALA A 687 14.75 14.38 4.81
N PHE A 688 15.54 15.29 5.40
CA PHE A 688 15.17 16.70 5.58
C PHE A 688 14.92 17.42 4.26
N GLY A 689 15.75 17.18 3.24
CA GLY A 689 15.52 17.71 1.88
C GLY A 689 14.20 17.23 1.28
N ASN A 690 13.91 15.94 1.38
CA ASN A 690 12.64 15.37 0.90
C ASN A 690 11.43 15.88 1.70
N PHE A 691 11.59 16.03 3.02
CA PHE A 691 10.58 16.62 3.91
C PHE A 691 10.23 18.06 3.50
N ILE A 692 11.22 18.92 3.25
CA ILE A 692 10.98 20.30 2.77
C ILE A 692 10.15 20.29 1.49
N PHE A 693 10.54 19.44 0.54
CA PHE A 693 9.85 19.33 -0.74
C PHE A 693 8.40 18.84 -0.56
N GLU A 694 8.19 17.83 0.28
CA GLU A 694 6.87 17.24 0.60
C GLU A 694 5.86 18.29 1.09
N PHE A 695 6.21 19.08 2.12
CA PHE A 695 5.26 20.06 2.66
C PHE A 695 5.21 21.36 1.85
N SER A 696 6.26 21.72 1.12
CA SER A 696 6.28 22.95 0.31
C SER A 696 5.45 22.85 -0.97
N LEU A 697 5.29 21.65 -1.52
CA LEU A 697 4.45 21.42 -2.70
C LEU A 697 3.00 21.06 -2.37
N PHE A 698 2.65 20.90 -1.09
CA PHE A 698 1.32 20.44 -0.68
C PHE A 698 0.91 19.09 -1.32
N VAL A 699 1.90 18.25 -1.69
CA VAL A 699 1.76 16.98 -2.42
C VAL A 699 2.67 15.92 -1.77
N ALA A 700 2.15 14.69 -1.58
CA ALA A 700 2.95 13.55 -1.14
C ALA A 700 3.87 13.06 -2.28
N PHE A 701 5.14 12.78 -1.99
CA PHE A 701 6.11 12.24 -2.96
C PHE A 701 5.57 10.98 -3.66
N TYR A 702 5.67 10.97 -4.99
CA TYR A 702 5.31 9.87 -5.90
C TYR A 702 3.95 9.21 -5.60
N SER A 703 2.94 9.55 -6.40
CA SER A 703 1.91 8.59 -6.80
C SER A 703 2.54 7.54 -7.73
N ALA A 704 3.54 6.81 -7.24
CA ALA A 704 4.06 5.65 -7.93
C ALA A 704 3.00 4.55 -7.79
N GLN A 705 2.44 4.16 -8.93
CA GLN A 705 2.03 2.79 -9.17
C GLN A 705 2.97 1.83 -8.43
N LYS A 706 2.38 0.92 -7.66
CA LYS A 706 3.05 -0.22 -7.02
C LYS A 706 4.08 -0.82 -7.99
N CYS A 707 5.36 -0.85 -7.59
CA CYS A 707 6.30 -1.88 -8.01
C CYS A 707 6.37 -2.90 -6.89
#